data_AF-A0A7W1KY15-F1
#
_entry.id   AF-A0A7W1KY15-F1
#
_cell.length_a   1.000
_cell.length_b   1.000
_cell.length_c   1.000
_cell.angle_alpha   90.00
_cell.angle_beta   90.00
_cell.angle_gamma   90.00
#
_symmetry.space_group_name_H-M   'P 1'
#
loop_
_entity.id
_entity.type
_entity.pdbx_description
1 polymer ?
#
loop_
_entity_poly.entity_id
_entity_poly.type
_entity_poly.pdbx_seq_one_letter_code
_entity_poly.pdbx_strand_id
1 'polypeptide(L)'
;LYGVDIDPGAVEIAKLRLWLSLVVDEDDIKEIKPLPNLDYKIMQGDSLVEEFEGVKLFDKRMVEQPSLDLKAKKAALNARISELSRQFFDLHGRGNRDKPTRRAIEKEIDKLKKEMKALDTPVTASSLPTQREIGDLFSEAQCKLPELEHLHRQLFEASSGTLKKEIREKLTSLEWVIIEATVSDGIQQVRQKLDHLKQELDNSKRKKEPAKILQSLERKLNEMKAQKKEREDAAKHLESLRNASVKPFFLWRLHFLEVFQQKDGFDAVVSNPPYVLLQDSNRNVQLYKRFRDSYTVAAYKIDLYHLFIERAVHLLNSDGSVAFITPSNFTSNNYAVALRRFLLEETELRQLIFFDDDVFEASVNNVVFIAQRNGQLDSQVLFYRGKIAEQELSLQLKTQITQSDLVTEMCLLIPAESSGAAVLVDKLLRDRPPLGEIASVNFGMQLRDRSKFPNDVIKDPRKSELSKYHRPCYTGKDIRRYMVEFDGRYCYFNREAQRGGCWDEYIHKAKNKILVRQIGAYPEGGLDTNGYAVLNTAFIIVPRNGKTDPLWLLGILNSSCLRFFWLNRFRDDRKTFPKIKGEYLKLIPIPNEIDKALNHKLVQLVRQMITAKKEWAATEDDYEKRRLGLFCADLDREIDSLVYKLYELTDDEIATVEANTQKAK
;
A
#
# COMPACT_ATOMS: atom_id res chain seq x y z
N LEU A 1 9.20 3.07 -28.53
CA LEU A 1 8.43 3.73 -27.45
C LEU A 1 6.97 3.36 -27.61
N TYR A 2 6.28 3.13 -26.50
CA TYR A 2 4.83 2.85 -26.48
C TYR A 2 4.19 3.71 -25.40
N GLY A 3 2.94 4.10 -25.58
CA GLY A 3 2.22 4.98 -24.67
C GLY A 3 0.71 4.85 -24.79
N VAL A 4 0.02 5.04 -23.67
CA VAL A 4 -1.43 4.98 -23.60
C VAL A 4 -1.92 6.13 -22.73
N ASP A 5 -2.88 6.90 -23.24
CA ASP A 5 -3.57 7.93 -22.47
C ASP A 5 -5.08 7.83 -22.69
N ILE A 6 -5.87 8.21 -21.69
CA ILE A 6 -7.32 8.23 -21.80
C ILE A 6 -7.79 9.43 -22.64
N ASP A 7 -7.04 10.54 -22.63
CA ASP A 7 -7.34 11.74 -23.39
C ASP A 7 -6.80 11.64 -24.83
N PRO A 8 -7.68 11.64 -25.86
CA PRO A 8 -7.23 11.65 -27.26
C PRO A 8 -6.39 12.89 -27.59
N GLY A 9 -6.62 14.03 -26.94
CA GLY A 9 -5.82 15.24 -27.16
C GLY A 9 -4.36 15.04 -26.74
N ALA A 10 -4.14 14.51 -25.53
CA ALA A 10 -2.83 14.16 -25.03
C ALA A 10 -2.07 13.17 -25.94
N VAL A 11 -2.76 12.18 -26.51
CA VAL A 11 -2.19 11.23 -27.48
C VAL A 11 -1.62 11.95 -28.71
N GLU A 12 -2.39 12.85 -29.32
CA GLU A 12 -1.96 13.56 -30.53
C GLU A 12 -0.85 14.57 -30.23
N ILE A 13 -0.91 15.26 -29.07
CA ILE A 13 0.17 16.14 -28.61
C ILE A 13 1.47 15.35 -28.39
N ALA A 14 1.40 14.17 -27.78
CA ALA A 14 2.56 13.31 -27.57
C ALA A 14 3.19 12.86 -28.90
N LYS A 15 2.38 12.44 -29.87
CA LYS A 15 2.86 12.10 -31.22
C LYS A 15 3.57 13.29 -31.89
N LEU A 16 2.93 14.47 -31.85
CA LEU A 16 3.51 15.69 -32.42
C LEU A 16 4.84 16.04 -31.76
N ARG A 17 4.94 15.97 -30.42
CA ARG A 17 6.16 16.29 -29.69
C ARG A 17 7.31 15.33 -30.02
N LEU A 18 7.01 14.03 -30.17
CA LEU A 18 7.99 13.03 -30.59
C LEU A 18 8.52 13.32 -31.99
N TRP A 19 7.64 13.63 -32.95
CA TRP A 19 8.06 14.03 -34.29
C TRP A 19 8.89 15.30 -34.30
N LEU A 20 8.47 16.35 -33.60
CA LEU A 20 9.23 17.60 -33.52
C LEU A 20 10.62 17.40 -32.91
N SER A 21 10.76 16.51 -31.93
CA SER A 21 12.06 16.21 -31.34
C SER A 21 13.00 15.57 -32.36
N LEU A 22 12.51 14.61 -33.16
CA LEU A 22 13.29 14.01 -34.25
C LEU A 22 13.71 15.03 -35.32
N VAL A 23 12.85 16.00 -35.65
CA VAL A 23 13.19 17.06 -36.61
C VAL A 23 14.24 18.02 -36.06
N VAL A 24 14.16 18.35 -34.76
CA VAL A 24 15.13 19.25 -34.10
C VAL A 24 16.51 18.61 -34.01
N ASP A 25 16.57 17.30 -33.80
CA ASP A 25 17.81 16.53 -33.72
C ASP A 25 18.36 16.09 -35.09
N GLU A 26 17.75 16.54 -36.21
CA GLU A 26 18.24 16.20 -37.56
C GLU A 26 19.43 17.11 -37.93
N ASP A 27 20.60 16.48 -38.11
CA ASP A 27 21.85 17.19 -38.39
C ASP A 27 21.98 17.61 -39.88
N ASP A 28 21.33 16.91 -40.81
CA ASP A 28 21.44 17.15 -42.26
C ASP A 28 20.13 17.61 -42.90
N ILE A 29 20.04 18.93 -43.13
CA ILE A 29 18.89 19.58 -43.76
C ILE A 29 18.75 19.18 -45.25
N LYS A 30 19.80 18.63 -45.88
CA LYS A 30 19.77 18.21 -47.29
C LYS A 30 19.21 16.80 -47.48
N GLU A 31 19.29 15.94 -46.47
CA GLU A 31 18.81 14.56 -46.50
C GLU A 31 17.97 14.24 -45.25
N ILE A 32 16.77 14.83 -45.19
CA ILE A 32 15.85 14.64 -44.05
C ILE A 32 15.25 13.23 -44.09
N LYS A 33 15.37 12.49 -42.98
CA LYS A 33 14.77 11.16 -42.86
C LYS A 33 13.25 11.24 -42.73
N PRO A 34 12.49 10.29 -43.31
CA PRO A 34 11.04 10.24 -43.11
C PRO A 34 10.68 10.04 -41.64
N LEU A 35 9.70 10.79 -41.15
CA LEU A 35 9.19 10.64 -39.79
C LEU A 35 8.55 9.26 -39.57
N PRO A 36 8.80 8.62 -38.42
CA PRO A 36 8.26 7.30 -38.13
C PRO A 36 6.74 7.35 -37.94
N ASN A 37 6.07 6.24 -38.25
CA ASN A 37 4.66 6.08 -37.90
C ASN A 37 4.51 5.76 -36.41
N LEU A 38 3.74 6.58 -35.69
CA LEU A 38 3.49 6.43 -34.25
C LEU A 38 2.11 5.82 -33.93
N ASP A 39 1.30 5.52 -34.95
CA ASP A 39 0.07 4.76 -34.76
C ASP A 39 0.39 3.36 -34.24
N TYR A 40 -0.47 2.82 -33.38
CA TYR A 40 -0.25 1.56 -32.66
C TYR A 40 1.03 1.52 -31.79
N LYS A 41 1.68 2.68 -31.59
CA LYS A 41 2.70 2.90 -30.56
C LYS A 41 2.16 3.80 -29.45
N ILE A 42 1.52 4.91 -29.82
CA ILE A 42 0.83 5.81 -28.89
C ILE A 42 -0.68 5.72 -29.16
N MET A 43 -1.45 5.27 -28.18
CA MET A 43 -2.87 4.93 -28.36
C MET A 43 -3.78 5.52 -27.28
N GLN A 44 -5.04 5.72 -27.64
CA GLN A 44 -6.08 6.18 -26.71
C GLN A 44 -6.73 4.98 -26.00
N GLY A 45 -6.93 5.08 -24.69
CA GLY A 45 -7.72 4.14 -23.89
C GLY A 45 -7.48 4.24 -22.38
N ASP A 46 -8.36 3.64 -21.59
CA ASP A 46 -8.13 3.48 -20.14
C ASP A 46 -7.13 2.34 -19.87
N SER A 47 -5.89 2.71 -19.56
CA SER A 47 -4.77 1.80 -19.32
C SER A 47 -4.91 0.91 -18.08
N LEU A 48 -5.80 1.24 -17.15
CA LEU A 48 -6.06 0.45 -15.95
C LEU A 48 -7.14 -0.61 -16.15
N VAL A 49 -7.83 -0.60 -17.30
CA VAL A 49 -9.05 -1.39 -17.53
C VAL A 49 -8.92 -2.24 -18.81
N GLU A 50 -8.97 -3.56 -18.68
CA GLU A 50 -8.92 -4.52 -19.82
C GLU A 50 -10.27 -5.22 -20.09
N GLU A 51 -11.33 -4.77 -19.45
CA GLU A 51 -12.66 -5.37 -19.54
C GLU A 51 -13.74 -4.30 -19.68
N PHE A 52 -14.95 -4.67 -20.05
CA PHE A 52 -16.09 -3.76 -20.17
C PHE A 52 -17.30 -4.32 -19.43
N GLU A 53 -17.88 -3.52 -18.52
CA GLU A 53 -19.01 -3.93 -17.67
C GLU A 53 -18.84 -5.29 -16.96
N GLY A 54 -17.62 -5.60 -16.50
CA GLY A 54 -17.27 -6.88 -15.86
C GLY A 54 -17.03 -8.06 -16.83
N VAL A 55 -17.07 -7.81 -18.14
CA VAL A 55 -16.83 -8.80 -19.18
C VAL A 55 -15.42 -8.65 -19.74
N LYS A 56 -14.64 -9.73 -19.70
CA LYS A 56 -13.33 -9.80 -20.33
C LYS A 56 -13.47 -9.68 -21.85
N LEU A 57 -12.68 -8.80 -22.43
CA LEU A 57 -12.68 -8.53 -23.88
C LEU A 57 -11.55 -9.24 -24.63
N PHE A 58 -10.59 -9.80 -23.88
CA PHE A 58 -9.47 -10.54 -24.43
C PHE A 58 -8.99 -11.61 -23.46
N ASP A 59 -8.63 -12.78 -23.97
CA ASP A 59 -8.04 -13.85 -23.18
C ASP A 59 -6.53 -13.90 -23.37
N LYS A 60 -5.78 -13.60 -22.30
CA LYS A 60 -4.32 -13.55 -22.31
C LYS A 60 -3.68 -14.87 -22.75
N ARG A 61 -4.35 -16.00 -22.49
CA ARG A 61 -3.90 -17.35 -22.88
C ARG A 61 -3.82 -17.55 -24.40
N MET A 62 -4.44 -16.70 -25.20
CA MET A 62 -4.34 -16.76 -26.66
C MET A 62 -2.95 -16.34 -27.17
N VAL A 63 -2.19 -15.57 -26.36
CA VAL A 63 -0.91 -14.97 -26.75
C VAL A 63 0.25 -15.54 -25.93
N GLU A 64 0.00 -16.00 -24.71
CA GLU A 64 1.01 -16.54 -23.81
C GLU A 64 1.40 -17.97 -24.19
N GLN A 65 2.69 -18.22 -24.45
CA GLN A 65 3.21 -19.59 -24.54
C GLN A 65 3.16 -20.23 -23.13
N PRO A 66 2.72 -21.50 -22.99
CA PRO A 66 2.42 -22.11 -21.71
C PRO A 66 3.64 -22.39 -20.79
N SER A 67 4.87 -22.02 -21.18
CA SER A 67 6.10 -22.45 -20.51
C SER A 67 6.54 -21.56 -19.32
N LEU A 68 6.25 -20.26 -19.34
CA LEU A 68 6.72 -19.30 -18.32
C LEU A 68 5.83 -19.24 -17.07
N ASP A 69 4.50 -19.23 -17.24
CA ASP A 69 3.54 -19.18 -16.11
C ASP A 69 3.59 -20.47 -15.26
N LEU A 70 3.85 -21.62 -15.87
CA LEU A 70 4.01 -22.88 -15.13
C LEU A 70 5.28 -22.87 -14.26
N LYS A 71 6.36 -22.28 -14.75
CA LYS A 71 7.64 -22.16 -14.03
C LYS A 71 7.52 -21.16 -12.88
N ALA A 72 6.84 -20.03 -13.09
CA ALA A 72 6.54 -19.04 -12.06
C ALA A 72 5.61 -19.60 -10.97
N LYS A 73 4.54 -20.30 -11.34
CA LYS A 73 3.64 -20.98 -10.39
C LYS A 73 4.37 -22.05 -9.58
N LYS A 74 5.24 -22.83 -10.22
CA LYS A 74 6.09 -23.82 -9.51
C LYS A 74 7.08 -23.13 -8.56
N ALA A 75 7.68 -22.01 -8.97
CA ALA A 75 8.58 -21.24 -8.11
C ALA A 75 7.83 -20.66 -6.88
N ALA A 76 6.64 -20.09 -7.06
CA ALA A 76 5.82 -19.56 -5.98
C ALA A 76 5.35 -20.65 -5.01
N LEU A 77 4.91 -21.81 -5.50
CA LEU A 77 4.57 -22.96 -4.68
C LEU A 77 5.77 -23.48 -3.89
N ASN A 78 6.95 -23.57 -4.52
CA ASN A 78 8.19 -23.99 -3.85
C ASN A 78 8.64 -23.02 -2.77
N ALA A 79 8.54 -21.71 -3.01
CA ALA A 79 8.85 -20.69 -2.01
C ALA A 79 7.92 -20.84 -0.79
N ARG A 80 6.62 -21.03 -1.02
CA ARG A 80 5.64 -21.21 0.05
C ARG A 80 5.83 -22.51 0.84
N ILE A 81 6.15 -23.61 0.16
CA ILE A 81 6.49 -24.89 0.81
C ILE A 81 7.75 -24.73 1.68
N SER A 82 8.76 -24.02 1.19
CA SER A 82 10.02 -23.79 1.92
C SER A 82 9.80 -22.95 3.18
N GLU A 83 8.98 -21.89 3.08
CA GLU A 83 8.61 -21.04 4.20
C GLU A 83 7.85 -21.82 5.29
N LEU A 84 6.82 -22.57 4.90
CA LEU A 84 6.04 -23.39 5.83
C LEU A 84 6.89 -24.51 6.46
N SER A 85 7.83 -25.08 5.69
CA SER A 85 8.76 -26.10 6.21
C SER A 85 9.72 -25.52 7.24
N ARG A 86 10.18 -24.27 7.04
CA ARG A 86 11.00 -23.54 8.03
C ARG A 86 10.19 -23.25 9.31
N GLN A 87 8.96 -22.75 9.17
CA GLN A 87 8.05 -22.55 10.31
C GLN A 87 7.76 -23.86 11.06
N PHE A 88 7.58 -24.97 10.34
CA PHE A 88 7.39 -26.28 10.95
C PHE A 88 8.63 -26.74 11.75
N PHE A 89 9.83 -26.50 11.21
CA PHE A 89 11.10 -26.84 11.86
C PHE A 89 11.36 -25.99 13.11
N ASP A 90 11.13 -24.68 13.05
CA ASP A 90 11.27 -23.75 14.18
C ASP A 90 10.31 -24.12 15.33
N LEU A 91 9.11 -24.57 14.98
CA LEU A 91 8.16 -25.09 15.95
C LEU A 91 8.65 -26.39 16.57
N HIS A 92 9.39 -27.25 15.86
CA HIS A 92 9.84 -28.57 16.34
C HIS A 92 10.75 -28.49 17.58
N GLY A 93 11.49 -27.39 17.74
CA GLY A 93 12.34 -27.13 18.92
C GLY A 93 11.60 -26.77 20.22
N ARG A 94 10.28 -26.51 20.18
CA ARG A 94 9.52 -25.93 21.32
C ARG A 94 8.64 -26.91 22.12
N GLY A 95 8.79 -28.23 21.93
CA GLY A 95 8.08 -29.24 22.74
C GLY A 95 6.55 -29.32 22.51
N ASN A 96 5.80 -29.93 23.43
CA ASN A 96 4.41 -30.41 23.19
C ASN A 96 3.30 -29.33 23.16
N ARG A 97 3.62 -28.03 23.35
CA ARG A 97 2.63 -26.94 23.47
C ARG A 97 1.97 -26.52 22.15
N ASP A 98 2.62 -26.76 21.00
CA ASP A 98 2.17 -26.26 19.69
C ASP A 98 1.66 -27.35 18.74
N LYS A 99 1.27 -28.51 19.27
CA LYS A 99 0.80 -29.68 18.50
C LYS A 99 -0.36 -29.38 17.51
N PRO A 100 -1.34 -28.51 17.83
CA PRO A 100 -2.40 -28.14 16.88
C PRO A 100 -1.88 -27.33 15.69
N THR A 101 -1.00 -26.37 15.95
CA THR A 101 -0.40 -25.48 14.94
C THR A 101 0.51 -26.26 13.99
N ARG A 102 1.32 -27.19 14.54
CA ARG A 102 2.14 -28.09 13.71
C ARG A 102 1.30 -28.94 12.75
N ARG A 103 0.19 -29.52 13.24
CA ARG A 103 -0.74 -30.30 12.39
C ARG A 103 -1.41 -29.46 11.30
N ALA A 104 -1.67 -28.17 11.56
CA ALA A 104 -2.23 -27.27 10.57
C ALA A 104 -1.23 -26.93 9.46
N ILE A 105 0.02 -26.62 9.83
CA ILE A 105 1.10 -26.34 8.89
C ILE A 105 1.43 -27.59 8.05
N GLU A 106 1.51 -28.76 8.66
CA GLU A 106 1.76 -30.04 7.98
C GLU A 106 0.68 -30.34 6.93
N LYS A 107 -0.60 -30.12 7.27
CA LYS A 107 -1.71 -30.27 6.31
C LYS A 107 -1.61 -29.31 5.13
N GLU A 108 -1.19 -28.07 5.37
CA GLU A 108 -1.06 -27.08 4.28
C GLU A 108 0.15 -27.40 3.39
N ILE A 109 1.27 -27.84 3.96
CA ILE A 109 2.43 -28.34 3.19
C ILE A 109 2.00 -29.52 2.30
N ASP A 110 1.26 -30.49 2.83
CA ASP A 110 0.79 -31.64 2.07
C ASP A 110 -0.18 -31.26 0.94
N LYS A 111 -1.03 -30.26 1.18
CA LYS A 111 -1.94 -29.71 0.18
C LYS A 111 -1.16 -29.03 -0.96
N LEU A 112 -0.19 -28.17 -0.62
CA LEU A 112 0.65 -27.48 -1.60
C LEU A 112 1.55 -28.46 -2.39
N LYS A 113 2.07 -29.50 -1.73
CA LYS A 113 2.82 -30.58 -2.40
C LYS A 113 1.94 -31.39 -3.36
N LYS A 114 0.65 -31.59 -3.04
CA LYS A 114 -0.32 -32.23 -3.97
C LYS A 114 -0.62 -31.33 -5.17
N GLU A 115 -0.80 -30.04 -4.96
CA GLU A 115 -0.96 -29.06 -6.05
C GLU A 115 0.28 -28.99 -6.95
N MET A 116 1.48 -29.02 -6.36
CA MET A 116 2.75 -29.07 -7.09
C MET A 116 2.89 -30.37 -7.90
N LYS A 117 2.55 -31.53 -7.30
CA LYS A 117 2.60 -32.82 -7.99
C LYS A 117 1.59 -32.91 -9.13
N ALA A 118 0.42 -32.26 -9.00
CA ALA A 118 -0.55 -32.16 -10.09
C ALA A 118 0.00 -31.36 -11.29
N LEU A 119 0.91 -30.41 -11.05
CA LEU A 119 1.62 -29.64 -12.09
C LEU A 119 2.83 -30.38 -12.69
N ASP A 120 3.28 -31.48 -12.09
CA ASP A 120 4.39 -32.33 -12.56
C ASP A 120 3.93 -33.61 -13.28
N THR A 121 2.64 -33.95 -13.19
CA THR A 121 2.08 -35.09 -13.93
C THR A 121 2.30 -34.86 -15.43
N PRO A 122 3.10 -35.71 -16.12
CA PRO A 122 3.19 -35.65 -17.57
C PRO A 122 1.79 -35.91 -18.10
N VAL A 123 1.33 -35.08 -19.04
CA VAL A 123 0.15 -35.40 -19.83
C VAL A 123 0.53 -36.62 -20.68
N THR A 124 0.35 -37.82 -20.13
CA THR A 124 0.42 -39.05 -20.90
C THR A 124 -0.63 -38.96 -21.98
N ALA A 125 -0.23 -39.20 -23.23
CA ALA A 125 -1.05 -39.07 -24.44
C ALA A 125 -2.35 -39.91 -24.47
N SER A 126 -2.65 -40.65 -23.40
CA SER A 126 -3.86 -41.47 -23.23
C SER A 126 -4.88 -40.92 -22.23
N SER A 127 -4.63 -39.74 -21.63
CA SER A 127 -5.61 -39.03 -20.79
C SER A 127 -5.66 -37.53 -21.10
N LEU A 128 -5.37 -37.19 -22.36
CA LEU A 128 -5.95 -36.00 -22.96
C LEU A 128 -7.47 -36.22 -22.97
N PRO A 129 -8.29 -35.25 -22.51
CA PRO A 129 -9.57 -35.09 -23.20
C PRO A 129 -9.18 -35.07 -24.68
N THR A 130 -9.79 -35.93 -25.51
CA THR A 130 -9.70 -35.78 -26.96
C THR A 130 -9.66 -34.29 -27.29
N GLN A 131 -8.81 -33.86 -28.23
CA GLN A 131 -8.61 -32.46 -28.66
C GLN A 131 -9.90 -31.62 -28.91
N ARG A 132 -11.08 -32.20 -28.71
CA ARG A 132 -12.43 -31.67 -28.78
C ARG A 132 -13.03 -31.02 -27.51
N GLU A 133 -12.40 -31.06 -26.33
CA GLU A 133 -13.07 -30.48 -25.12
C GLU A 133 -12.44 -29.22 -24.52
N ILE A 134 -11.27 -28.78 -25.00
CA ILE A 134 -10.69 -27.46 -24.67
C ILE A 134 -10.30 -26.68 -25.96
N GLY A 135 -10.22 -27.34 -27.12
CA GLY A 135 -9.74 -26.76 -28.38
C GLY A 135 -10.76 -26.00 -29.22
N ASP A 136 -12.06 -26.21 -29.04
CA ASP A 136 -13.07 -25.64 -29.94
C ASP A 136 -13.62 -24.26 -29.52
N LEU A 137 -13.20 -23.71 -28.37
CA LEU A 137 -13.74 -22.47 -27.80
C LEU A 137 -12.86 -21.23 -27.97
N PHE A 138 -11.70 -21.34 -28.62
CA PHE A 138 -10.79 -20.21 -28.85
C PHE A 138 -10.34 -20.10 -30.31
N SER A 139 -10.87 -20.96 -31.21
CA SER A 139 -10.28 -21.16 -32.54
C SER A 139 -10.41 -19.93 -33.44
N GLU A 140 -11.53 -19.21 -33.39
CA GLU A 140 -11.78 -18.10 -34.31
C GLU A 140 -10.88 -16.88 -33.99
N ALA A 141 -10.89 -16.41 -32.74
CA ALA A 141 -10.02 -15.32 -32.30
C ALA A 141 -8.53 -15.66 -32.45
N GLN A 142 -8.13 -16.90 -32.11
CA GLN A 142 -6.73 -17.32 -32.18
C GLN A 142 -6.23 -17.47 -33.62
N CYS A 143 -7.08 -17.89 -34.57
CA CYS A 143 -6.74 -17.93 -35.99
C CYS A 143 -6.54 -16.53 -36.60
N LYS A 144 -7.11 -15.48 -35.99
CA LYS A 144 -6.99 -14.10 -36.47
C LYS A 144 -5.76 -13.35 -35.96
N LEU A 145 -5.13 -13.82 -34.88
CA LEU A 145 -3.94 -13.16 -34.31
C LEU A 145 -2.74 -13.07 -35.28
N PRO A 146 -2.38 -14.10 -36.08
CA PRO A 146 -1.27 -13.99 -37.04
C PRO A 146 -1.55 -12.98 -38.15
N GLU A 147 -2.80 -12.87 -38.60
CA GLU A 147 -3.25 -11.88 -39.58
C GLU A 147 -3.08 -10.46 -39.02
N LEU A 148 -3.45 -10.25 -37.75
CA LEU A 148 -3.30 -8.97 -37.04
C LEU A 148 -1.82 -8.57 -36.90
N GLU A 149 -0.96 -9.51 -36.51
CA GLU A 149 0.49 -9.28 -36.41
C GLU A 149 1.11 -8.90 -37.76
N HIS A 150 0.68 -9.58 -38.83
CA HIS A 150 1.15 -9.29 -40.19
C HIS A 150 0.74 -7.87 -40.64
N LEU A 151 -0.52 -7.48 -40.38
CA LEU A 151 -1.01 -6.14 -40.70
C LEU A 151 -0.30 -5.04 -39.89
N HIS A 152 0.02 -5.29 -38.62
CA HIS A 152 0.84 -4.35 -37.83
C HIS A 152 2.20 -4.11 -38.48
N ARG A 153 2.92 -5.18 -38.87
CA ARG A 153 4.21 -5.05 -39.58
C ARG A 153 4.07 -4.26 -40.88
N GLN A 154 3.07 -4.59 -41.71
CA GLN A 154 2.83 -3.88 -42.97
C GLN A 154 2.54 -2.38 -42.76
N LEU A 155 1.83 -2.00 -41.69
CA LEU A 155 1.53 -0.59 -41.41
C LEU A 155 2.80 0.23 -41.16
N PHE A 156 3.83 -0.37 -40.56
CA PHE A 156 5.12 0.28 -40.32
C PHE A 156 5.96 0.41 -41.59
N GLU A 157 5.91 -0.60 -42.47
CA GLU A 157 6.67 -0.62 -43.73
C GLU A 157 6.01 0.21 -44.84
N ALA A 158 4.69 0.44 -44.76
CA ALA A 158 3.94 1.15 -45.79
C ALA A 158 4.44 2.60 -45.98
N SER A 159 4.67 3.00 -47.23
CA SER A 159 5.13 4.36 -47.59
C SER A 159 3.99 5.26 -48.10
N SER A 160 2.86 4.69 -48.52
CA SER A 160 1.69 5.41 -49.07
C SER A 160 0.61 5.69 -48.02
N GLY A 161 0.08 6.92 -48.00
CA GLY A 161 -0.98 7.32 -47.08
C GLY A 161 -2.29 6.55 -47.28
N THR A 162 -2.65 6.23 -48.52
CA THR A 162 -3.87 5.47 -48.85
C THR A 162 -3.77 4.04 -48.34
N LEU A 163 -2.62 3.38 -48.57
CA LEU A 163 -2.37 2.03 -48.08
C LEU A 163 -2.37 1.97 -46.54
N LYS A 164 -1.77 2.96 -45.87
CA LYS A 164 -1.83 3.07 -44.40
C LYS A 164 -3.26 3.17 -43.89
N LYS A 165 -4.12 3.95 -44.57
CA LYS A 165 -5.53 4.07 -44.20
C LYS A 165 -6.27 2.73 -44.33
N GLU A 166 -6.08 2.03 -45.44
CA GLU A 166 -6.68 0.71 -45.67
C GLU A 166 -6.23 -0.33 -44.63
N ILE A 167 -4.93 -0.37 -44.31
CA ILE A 167 -4.39 -1.28 -43.29
C ILE A 167 -4.99 -0.97 -41.91
N ARG A 168 -5.13 0.32 -41.55
CA ARG A 168 -5.75 0.72 -40.26
C ARG A 168 -7.20 0.28 -40.15
N GLU A 169 -7.99 0.43 -41.22
CA GLU A 169 -9.38 0.01 -41.24
C GLU A 169 -9.50 -1.51 -41.09
N LYS A 170 -8.62 -2.28 -41.74
CA LYS A 170 -8.51 -3.73 -41.57
C LYS A 170 -8.12 -4.13 -40.15
N LEU A 171 -7.10 -3.50 -39.57
CA LEU A 171 -6.67 -3.74 -38.19
C LEU A 171 -7.81 -3.50 -37.20
N THR A 172 -8.44 -2.33 -37.27
CA THR A 172 -9.57 -1.97 -36.41
C THR A 172 -10.70 -2.99 -36.54
N SER A 173 -11.02 -3.41 -37.77
CA SER A 173 -12.04 -4.43 -38.00
C SER A 173 -11.67 -5.77 -37.38
N LEU A 174 -10.41 -6.19 -37.50
CA LEU A 174 -9.93 -7.48 -37.02
C LEU A 174 -9.85 -7.53 -35.48
N GLU A 175 -9.43 -6.44 -34.84
CA GLU A 175 -9.47 -6.28 -33.39
C GLU A 175 -10.89 -6.48 -32.85
N TRP A 176 -11.88 -5.85 -33.50
CA TRP A 176 -13.28 -6.00 -33.12
C TRP A 176 -13.80 -7.42 -33.28
N VAL A 177 -13.44 -8.10 -34.37
CA VAL A 177 -13.78 -9.53 -34.56
C VAL A 177 -13.23 -10.38 -33.41
N ILE A 178 -11.99 -10.13 -32.97
CA ILE A 178 -11.37 -10.85 -31.84
C ILE A 178 -12.11 -10.57 -30.53
N ILE A 179 -12.48 -9.32 -30.28
CA ILE A 179 -13.23 -8.93 -29.08
C ILE A 179 -14.63 -9.57 -29.08
N GLU A 180 -15.36 -9.49 -30.19
CA GLU A 180 -16.70 -10.06 -30.34
C GLU A 180 -16.68 -11.58 -30.15
N ALA A 181 -15.71 -12.27 -30.76
CA ALA A 181 -15.50 -13.70 -30.56
C ALA A 181 -15.27 -14.03 -29.07
N THR A 182 -14.36 -13.30 -28.41
CA THR A 182 -14.05 -13.51 -26.99
C THR A 182 -15.29 -13.34 -26.09
N VAL A 183 -16.09 -12.31 -26.35
CA VAL A 183 -17.33 -12.06 -25.60
C VAL A 183 -18.36 -13.15 -25.85
N SER A 184 -18.55 -13.56 -27.11
CA SER A 184 -19.45 -14.64 -27.52
C SER A 184 -19.09 -15.96 -26.85
N ASP A 185 -17.81 -16.34 -26.85
CA ASP A 185 -17.28 -17.53 -26.18
C ASP A 185 -17.56 -17.47 -24.68
N GLY A 186 -17.35 -16.30 -24.06
CA GLY A 186 -17.71 -16.04 -22.68
C GLY A 186 -19.20 -16.31 -22.40
N ILE A 187 -20.10 -15.85 -23.26
CA ILE A 187 -21.55 -16.09 -23.13
C ILE A 187 -21.86 -17.59 -23.27
N GLN A 188 -21.24 -18.27 -24.24
CA GLN A 188 -21.41 -19.70 -24.48
C GLN A 188 -20.95 -20.56 -23.29
N GLN A 189 -19.82 -20.22 -22.65
CA GLN A 189 -19.34 -20.92 -21.45
C GLN A 189 -20.33 -20.82 -20.28
N VAL A 190 -20.90 -19.63 -20.06
CA VAL A 190 -21.91 -19.44 -19.00
C VAL A 190 -23.18 -20.23 -19.34
N ARG A 191 -23.58 -20.25 -20.63
CA ARG A 191 -24.73 -21.03 -21.10
C ARG A 191 -24.56 -22.53 -20.84
N GLN A 192 -23.39 -23.09 -21.16
CA GLN A 192 -23.08 -24.51 -20.90
C GLN A 192 -23.13 -24.84 -19.41
N LYS A 193 -22.52 -24.00 -18.55
CA LYS A 193 -22.58 -24.18 -17.08
C LYS A 193 -24.00 -24.11 -16.55
N LEU A 194 -24.82 -23.21 -17.10
CA LEU A 194 -26.21 -23.04 -16.72
C LEU A 194 -27.03 -24.29 -17.11
N ASP A 195 -26.81 -24.85 -18.30
CA ASP A 195 -27.48 -26.07 -18.72
C ASP A 195 -27.03 -27.30 -17.91
N HIS A 196 -25.76 -27.38 -17.54
CA HIS A 196 -25.26 -28.40 -16.60
C HIS A 196 -25.93 -28.29 -15.22
N LEU A 197 -26.00 -27.08 -14.64
CA LEU A 197 -26.67 -26.85 -13.35
C LEU A 197 -28.17 -27.17 -13.38
N LYS A 198 -28.86 -26.93 -14.52
CA LYS A 198 -30.25 -27.37 -14.69
C LYS A 198 -30.36 -28.89 -14.63
N GLN A 199 -29.50 -29.60 -15.36
CA GLN A 199 -29.47 -31.06 -15.34
C GLN A 199 -29.17 -31.62 -13.95
N GLU A 200 -28.20 -31.04 -13.24
CA GLU A 200 -27.87 -31.40 -11.85
C GLU A 200 -29.07 -31.18 -10.92
N LEU A 201 -29.73 -30.03 -11.02
CA LEU A 201 -30.91 -29.71 -10.22
C LEU A 201 -32.06 -30.70 -10.49
N ASP A 202 -32.33 -31.03 -11.75
CA ASP A 202 -33.36 -32.00 -12.12
C ASP A 202 -33.03 -33.41 -11.61
N ASN A 203 -31.77 -33.83 -11.70
CA ASN A 203 -31.30 -35.10 -11.16
C ASN A 203 -31.40 -35.15 -9.63
N SER A 204 -31.02 -34.07 -8.94
CA SER A 204 -31.12 -33.93 -7.49
C SER A 204 -32.58 -33.98 -7.00
N LYS A 205 -33.50 -33.33 -7.74
CA LYS A 205 -34.96 -33.42 -7.51
C LYS A 205 -35.47 -34.86 -7.66
N ARG A 206 -35.03 -35.59 -8.69
CA ARG A 206 -35.39 -37.00 -8.90
C ARG A 206 -34.87 -37.91 -7.79
N LYS A 207 -33.65 -37.65 -7.29
CA LYS A 207 -33.01 -38.41 -6.19
C LYS A 207 -33.56 -38.07 -4.80
N LYS A 208 -34.50 -37.10 -4.68
CA LYS A 208 -35.05 -36.61 -3.41
C LYS A 208 -33.96 -36.16 -2.42
N GLU A 209 -32.95 -35.45 -2.93
CA GLU A 209 -31.88 -34.93 -2.10
C GLU A 209 -32.40 -33.87 -1.10
N PRO A 210 -31.68 -33.64 0.02
CA PRO A 210 -32.09 -32.68 1.04
C PRO A 210 -32.40 -31.28 0.50
N ALA A 211 -33.43 -30.63 1.05
CA ALA A 211 -33.87 -29.29 0.63
C ALA A 211 -32.75 -28.23 0.64
N LYS A 212 -31.76 -28.36 1.53
CA LYS A 212 -30.58 -27.48 1.56
C LYS A 212 -29.73 -27.57 0.28
N ILE A 213 -29.59 -28.75 -0.31
CA ILE A 213 -28.82 -28.96 -1.54
C ILE A 213 -29.58 -28.33 -2.72
N LEU A 214 -30.88 -28.61 -2.84
CA LEU A 214 -31.74 -28.03 -3.86
C LEU A 214 -31.74 -26.50 -3.80
N GLN A 215 -31.88 -25.91 -2.62
CA GLN A 215 -31.83 -24.46 -2.42
C GLN A 215 -30.47 -23.87 -2.84
N SER A 216 -29.38 -24.58 -2.57
CA SER A 216 -28.03 -24.15 -2.97
C SER A 216 -27.84 -24.18 -4.50
N LEU A 217 -28.38 -25.20 -5.18
CA LEU A 217 -28.34 -25.33 -6.63
C LEU A 217 -29.23 -24.29 -7.32
N GLU A 218 -30.43 -24.05 -6.79
CA GLU A 218 -31.33 -23.00 -7.28
C GLU A 218 -30.71 -21.60 -7.14
N ARG A 219 -30.01 -21.33 -6.03
CA ARG A 219 -29.26 -20.09 -5.85
C ARG A 219 -28.16 -19.93 -6.91
N LYS A 220 -27.31 -20.96 -7.10
CA LYS A 220 -26.27 -20.96 -8.14
C LYS A 220 -26.85 -20.77 -9.55
N LEU A 221 -27.99 -21.40 -9.84
CA LEU A 221 -28.67 -21.27 -11.12
C LEU A 221 -29.14 -19.83 -11.38
N ASN A 222 -29.70 -19.16 -10.36
CA ASN A 222 -30.11 -17.76 -10.46
C ASN A 222 -28.90 -16.82 -10.61
N GLU A 223 -27.82 -17.07 -9.88
CA GLU A 223 -26.55 -16.33 -10.02
C GLU A 223 -26.00 -16.46 -11.46
N MET A 224 -25.95 -17.67 -12.03
CA MET A 224 -25.49 -17.90 -13.40
C MET A 224 -26.43 -17.27 -14.45
N LYS A 225 -27.75 -17.26 -14.22
CA LYS A 225 -28.71 -16.55 -15.09
C LYS A 225 -28.45 -15.04 -15.10
N ALA A 226 -28.22 -14.45 -13.93
CA ALA A 226 -27.88 -13.04 -13.83
C ALA A 226 -26.57 -12.74 -14.56
N GLN A 227 -25.52 -13.53 -14.33
CA GLN A 227 -24.23 -13.39 -15.00
C GLN A 227 -24.33 -13.51 -16.54
N LYS A 228 -25.17 -14.43 -17.05
CA LYS A 228 -25.41 -14.56 -18.50
C LYS A 228 -26.04 -13.28 -19.05
N LYS A 229 -27.07 -12.77 -18.38
CA LYS A 229 -27.76 -11.54 -18.79
C LYS A 229 -26.82 -10.34 -18.78
N GLU A 230 -26.01 -10.18 -17.74
CA GLU A 230 -25.00 -9.11 -17.65
C GLU A 230 -24.03 -9.17 -18.85
N ARG A 231 -23.57 -10.36 -19.24
CA ARG A 231 -22.70 -10.52 -20.42
C ARG A 231 -23.39 -10.18 -21.73
N GLU A 232 -24.65 -10.58 -21.89
CA GLU A 232 -25.45 -10.26 -23.09
C GLU A 232 -25.74 -8.77 -23.21
N ASP A 233 -26.01 -8.08 -22.09
CA ASP A 233 -26.25 -6.64 -22.07
C ASP A 233 -24.94 -5.87 -22.35
N ALA A 234 -23.82 -6.29 -21.74
CA ALA A 234 -22.50 -5.73 -22.02
C ALA A 234 -22.09 -5.87 -23.49
N ALA A 235 -22.38 -7.02 -24.12
CA ALA A 235 -22.11 -7.24 -25.54
C ALA A 235 -22.87 -6.25 -26.44
N LYS A 236 -24.12 -5.95 -26.13
CA LYS A 236 -24.91 -4.94 -26.87
C LYS A 236 -24.36 -3.53 -26.68
N HIS A 237 -23.99 -3.18 -25.45
CA HIS A 237 -23.40 -1.88 -25.16
C HIS A 237 -22.04 -1.70 -25.85
N LEU A 238 -21.25 -2.77 -25.94
CA LEU A 238 -19.95 -2.79 -26.60
C LEU A 238 -20.03 -2.38 -28.07
N GLU A 239 -21.11 -2.76 -28.77
CA GLU A 239 -21.33 -2.41 -30.18
C GLU A 239 -21.38 -0.87 -30.39
N SER A 240 -21.91 -0.13 -29.42
CA SER A 240 -21.94 1.34 -29.46
C SER A 240 -20.55 1.97 -29.36
N LEU A 241 -19.57 1.24 -28.82
CA LEU A 241 -18.19 1.70 -28.67
C LEU A 241 -17.33 1.45 -29.91
N ARG A 242 -17.85 0.75 -30.93
CA ARG A 242 -17.11 0.40 -32.15
C ARG A 242 -16.46 1.60 -32.83
N ASN A 243 -17.22 2.70 -32.89
CA ASN A 243 -16.81 3.95 -33.53
C ASN A 243 -16.62 5.09 -32.52
N ALA A 244 -16.56 4.79 -31.22
CA ALA A 244 -16.34 5.81 -30.20
C ALA A 244 -14.89 6.33 -30.26
N SER A 245 -14.74 7.64 -30.14
CA SER A 245 -13.42 8.30 -30.08
C SER A 245 -12.68 8.04 -28.77
N VAL A 246 -13.41 7.70 -27.71
CA VAL A 246 -12.87 7.40 -26.38
C VAL A 246 -13.33 6.01 -25.96
N LYS A 247 -12.37 5.09 -25.80
CA LYS A 247 -12.62 3.74 -25.29
C LYS A 247 -12.42 3.70 -23.77
N PRO A 248 -13.38 3.14 -22.99
CA PRO A 248 -13.29 3.03 -21.53
C PRO A 248 -12.45 1.83 -21.07
N PHE A 249 -11.56 1.33 -21.94
CA PHE A 249 -10.69 0.20 -21.72
C PHE A 249 -9.49 0.28 -22.67
N PHE A 250 -8.42 -0.44 -22.37
CA PHE A 250 -7.29 -0.65 -23.24
C PHE A 250 -6.79 -2.09 -23.14
N LEU A 251 -6.75 -2.80 -24.27
CA LEU A 251 -6.38 -4.22 -24.34
C LEU A 251 -4.88 -4.37 -24.66
N TRP A 252 -4.04 -4.28 -23.63
CA TRP A 252 -2.58 -4.27 -23.77
C TRP A 252 -2.01 -5.37 -24.66
N ARG A 253 -2.44 -6.62 -24.45
CA ARG A 253 -1.92 -7.78 -25.21
C ARG A 253 -2.42 -7.84 -26.66
N LEU A 254 -3.57 -7.25 -26.95
CA LEU A 254 -4.10 -7.20 -28.31
C LEU A 254 -3.49 -6.03 -29.08
N HIS A 255 -3.52 -4.84 -28.51
CA HIS A 255 -3.06 -3.61 -29.17
C HIS A 255 -1.53 -3.58 -29.33
N PHE A 256 -0.77 -4.11 -28.36
CA PHE A 256 0.70 -4.21 -28.43
C PHE A 256 1.15 -5.66 -28.60
N LEU A 257 0.51 -6.39 -29.51
CA LEU A 257 0.74 -7.82 -29.74
C LEU A 257 2.22 -8.17 -29.95
N GLU A 258 2.95 -7.37 -30.72
CA GLU A 258 4.37 -7.59 -31.01
C GLU A 258 5.23 -7.62 -29.73
N VAL A 259 4.89 -6.79 -28.72
CA VAL A 259 5.64 -6.70 -27.45
C VAL A 259 5.47 -7.99 -26.66
N PHE A 260 4.22 -8.46 -26.56
CA PHE A 260 3.91 -9.64 -25.74
C PHE A 260 4.22 -10.96 -26.45
N GLN A 261 4.15 -11.04 -27.78
CA GLN A 261 4.52 -12.25 -28.50
C GLN A 261 6.04 -12.41 -28.65
N GLN A 262 6.77 -11.33 -28.92
CA GLN A 262 8.20 -11.42 -29.21
C GLN A 262 9.06 -11.36 -27.94
N LYS A 263 8.61 -10.60 -26.93
CA LYS A 263 9.41 -10.31 -25.72
C LYS A 263 8.72 -10.69 -24.41
N ASP A 264 7.49 -11.22 -24.46
CA ASP A 264 6.70 -11.54 -23.26
C ASP A 264 6.45 -10.33 -22.34
N GLY A 265 6.51 -9.11 -22.89
CA GLY A 265 6.31 -7.86 -22.15
C GLY A 265 7.34 -6.77 -22.45
N PHE A 266 7.25 -5.66 -21.72
CA PHE A 266 8.14 -4.52 -21.90
C PHE A 266 9.48 -4.69 -21.18
N ASP A 267 10.57 -4.27 -21.84
CA ASP A 267 11.90 -4.19 -21.23
C ASP A 267 11.98 -3.08 -20.17
N ALA A 268 11.23 -1.99 -20.37
CA ALA A 268 11.15 -0.90 -19.41
C ALA A 268 9.80 -0.18 -19.47
N VAL A 269 9.31 0.25 -18.31
CA VAL A 269 8.13 1.13 -18.17
C VAL A 269 8.52 2.33 -17.32
N VAL A 270 8.41 3.54 -17.87
CA VAL A 270 8.65 4.79 -17.17
C VAL A 270 7.34 5.55 -17.03
N SER A 271 7.02 6.08 -15.85
CA SER A 271 5.76 6.77 -15.64
C SER A 271 5.82 7.90 -14.60
N ASN A 272 5.07 8.96 -14.89
CA ASN A 272 4.60 9.95 -13.91
C ASN A 272 3.06 9.82 -13.86
N PRO A 273 2.52 8.84 -13.10
CA PRO A 273 1.10 8.51 -13.11
C PRO A 273 0.24 9.62 -12.49
N PRO A 274 -1.09 9.61 -12.70
CA PRO A 274 -1.99 10.56 -12.07
C PRO A 274 -2.07 10.37 -10.54
N TYR A 275 -2.01 11.47 -9.79
CA TYR A 275 -2.10 11.49 -8.32
C TYR A 275 -3.52 11.85 -7.87
N VAL A 276 -4.44 10.87 -7.93
CA VAL A 276 -5.86 11.07 -7.64
C VAL A 276 -6.34 10.03 -6.62
N LEU A 277 -6.59 10.51 -5.41
CA LEU A 277 -7.24 9.71 -4.37
C LEU A 277 -8.74 9.55 -4.70
N LEU A 278 -9.17 8.30 -4.86
CA LEU A 278 -10.58 7.95 -5.08
C LEU A 278 -11.38 8.07 -3.77
N GLN A 279 -12.30 9.02 -3.73
CA GLN A 279 -13.17 9.36 -2.60
C GLN A 279 -14.64 9.36 -3.04
N ASP A 280 -15.55 9.44 -2.07
CA ASP A 280 -17.00 9.42 -2.32
C ASP A 280 -17.46 10.53 -3.30
N SER A 281 -16.76 11.67 -3.33
CA SER A 281 -17.07 12.81 -4.20
C SER A 281 -16.68 12.63 -5.67
N ASN A 282 -15.71 11.77 -5.97
CA ASN A 282 -15.14 11.62 -7.32
C ASN A 282 -15.07 10.15 -7.79
N ARG A 283 -15.52 9.17 -6.99
CA ARG A 283 -15.49 7.76 -7.37
C ARG A 283 -16.74 7.33 -8.14
N ASN A 284 -16.53 6.58 -9.22
CA ASN A 284 -17.56 5.71 -9.78
C ASN A 284 -17.60 4.41 -8.96
N VAL A 285 -18.76 4.07 -8.39
CA VAL A 285 -18.91 2.92 -7.47
C VAL A 285 -18.57 1.59 -8.15
N GLN A 286 -18.98 1.39 -9.40
CA GLN A 286 -18.73 0.14 -10.12
C GLN A 286 -17.25 0.00 -10.49
N LEU A 287 -16.65 1.07 -11.00
CA LEU A 287 -15.21 1.09 -11.31
C LEU A 287 -14.36 0.92 -10.05
N TYR A 288 -14.76 1.54 -8.94
CA TYR A 288 -14.07 1.39 -7.66
C TYR A 288 -14.12 -0.06 -7.14
N LYS A 289 -15.28 -0.72 -7.25
CA LYS A 289 -15.41 -2.15 -6.93
C LYS A 289 -14.51 -2.99 -7.83
N ARG A 290 -14.54 -2.71 -9.14
CA ARG A 290 -13.68 -3.39 -10.12
C ARG A 290 -12.20 -3.26 -9.79
N PHE A 291 -11.72 -2.08 -9.42
CA PHE A 291 -10.32 -1.93 -9.04
C PHE A 291 -9.95 -2.81 -7.84
N ARG A 292 -10.84 -2.94 -6.84
CA ARG A 292 -10.63 -3.85 -5.71
C ARG A 292 -10.63 -5.33 -6.11
N ASP A 293 -11.43 -5.69 -7.11
CA ASP A 293 -11.52 -7.07 -7.58
C ASP A 293 -10.32 -7.45 -8.49
N SER A 294 -9.73 -6.47 -9.19
CA SER A 294 -8.68 -6.68 -10.20
C SER A 294 -7.26 -6.37 -9.74
N TYR A 295 -7.08 -5.58 -8.67
CA TYR A 295 -5.76 -5.13 -8.21
C TYR A 295 -5.56 -5.49 -6.74
N THR A 296 -4.45 -6.16 -6.45
CA THR A 296 -4.07 -6.55 -5.09
C THR A 296 -3.72 -5.34 -4.23
N VAL A 297 -3.18 -4.28 -4.84
CA VAL A 297 -2.80 -3.04 -4.14
C VAL A 297 -3.98 -2.14 -3.79
N ALA A 298 -5.18 -2.43 -4.32
CA ALA A 298 -6.40 -1.66 -4.11
C ALA A 298 -7.02 -1.89 -2.70
N ALA A 299 -6.27 -1.57 -1.65
CA ALA A 299 -6.65 -1.81 -0.26
C ALA A 299 -7.09 -0.52 0.47
N TYR A 300 -8.23 -0.56 1.16
CA TYR A 300 -8.81 0.55 1.95
C TYR A 300 -9.03 1.85 1.16
N LYS A 301 -7.99 2.67 0.97
CA LYS A 301 -7.99 3.93 0.20
C LYS A 301 -7.13 3.75 -1.04
N ILE A 302 -7.71 4.03 -2.20
CA ILE A 302 -7.07 3.80 -3.50
C ILE A 302 -6.65 5.15 -4.09
N ASP A 303 -5.36 5.32 -4.32
CA ASP A 303 -4.84 6.37 -5.19
C ASP A 303 -4.55 5.77 -6.56
N LEU A 304 -4.85 6.47 -7.65
CA LEU A 304 -4.72 5.89 -8.99
C LEU A 304 -3.30 5.40 -9.27
N TYR A 305 -2.26 6.12 -8.83
CA TYR A 305 -0.88 5.69 -9.04
C TYR A 305 -0.56 4.32 -8.42
N HIS A 306 -1.29 3.87 -7.39
CA HIS A 306 -1.12 2.50 -6.85
C HIS A 306 -1.42 1.47 -7.93
N LEU A 307 -2.54 1.65 -8.63
CA LEU A 307 -3.01 0.75 -9.68
C LEU A 307 -2.07 0.79 -10.89
N PHE A 308 -1.55 1.98 -11.23
CA PHE A 308 -0.56 2.12 -12.32
C PHE A 308 0.75 1.39 -12.03
N ILE A 309 1.21 1.37 -10.77
CA ILE A 309 2.40 0.63 -10.38
C ILE A 309 2.18 -0.88 -10.58
N GLU A 310 1.10 -1.44 -10.02
CA GLU A 310 0.79 -2.87 -10.18
C GLU A 310 0.59 -3.24 -11.64
N ARG A 311 -0.12 -2.38 -12.39
CA ARG A 311 -0.29 -2.53 -13.85
C ARG A 311 1.06 -2.58 -14.56
N ALA A 312 1.95 -1.63 -14.31
CA ALA A 312 3.23 -1.54 -14.99
C ALA A 312 4.12 -2.77 -14.74
N VAL A 313 4.18 -3.24 -13.49
CA VAL A 313 4.93 -4.46 -13.13
C VAL A 313 4.40 -5.69 -13.89
N HIS A 314 3.08 -5.83 -14.01
CA HIS A 314 2.47 -6.93 -14.79
C HIS A 314 2.66 -6.82 -16.31
N LEU A 315 3.05 -5.65 -16.83
CA LEU A 315 3.30 -5.44 -18.25
C LEU A 315 4.77 -5.69 -18.64
N LEU A 316 5.70 -5.74 -17.68
CA LEU A 316 7.10 -6.01 -17.93
C LEU A 316 7.32 -7.43 -18.46
N ASN A 317 8.42 -7.68 -19.16
CA ASN A 317 8.93 -9.04 -19.35
C ASN A 317 9.73 -9.51 -18.11
N SER A 318 10.26 -10.73 -18.11
CA SER A 318 10.97 -11.32 -16.95
C SER A 318 12.10 -10.46 -16.43
N ASP A 319 12.82 -9.73 -17.29
CA ASP A 319 13.99 -8.92 -16.91
C ASP A 319 13.70 -7.42 -16.99
N GLY A 320 12.43 -7.05 -17.17
CA GLY A 320 12.04 -5.67 -17.40
C GLY A 320 12.11 -4.82 -16.14
N SER A 321 12.26 -3.51 -16.30
CA SER A 321 12.34 -2.56 -15.18
C SER A 321 11.24 -1.50 -15.21
N VAL A 322 10.72 -1.13 -14.04
CA VAL A 322 9.86 0.05 -13.86
C VAL A 322 10.62 1.20 -13.23
N ALA A 323 10.35 2.42 -13.69
CA ALA A 323 10.80 3.65 -13.04
C ALA A 323 9.63 4.63 -12.91
N PHE A 324 9.35 5.07 -11.69
CA PHE A 324 8.13 5.83 -11.39
C PHE A 324 8.46 7.07 -10.56
N ILE A 325 7.93 8.22 -10.98
CA ILE A 325 7.84 9.42 -10.15
C ILE A 325 6.49 9.34 -9.41
N THR A 326 6.48 9.42 -8.09
CA THR A 326 5.24 9.30 -7.30
C THR A 326 5.28 10.16 -6.04
N PRO A 327 4.14 10.41 -5.38
CA PRO A 327 4.13 11.01 -4.06
C PRO A 327 4.81 10.08 -3.06
N SER A 328 5.66 10.61 -2.19
CA SER A 328 6.34 9.83 -1.14
C SER A 328 5.37 9.22 -0.12
N ASN A 329 4.10 9.62 -0.12
CA ASN A 329 3.06 9.13 0.80
C ASN A 329 2.96 7.59 0.85
N PHE A 330 3.13 6.87 -0.27
CA PHE A 330 3.01 5.42 -0.23
C PHE A 330 4.15 4.74 0.53
N THR A 331 5.31 5.39 0.72
CA THR A 331 6.48 4.81 1.42
C THR A 331 6.21 4.58 2.92
N SER A 332 5.25 5.34 3.48
CA SER A 332 5.00 5.37 4.92
C SER A 332 3.53 5.45 5.32
N ASN A 333 2.53 5.39 4.43
CA ASN A 333 1.13 5.46 4.88
C ASN A 333 0.55 4.09 5.23
N ASN A 334 -0.30 4.00 6.27
CA ASN A 334 -0.86 2.73 6.74
C ASN A 334 -1.75 2.04 5.72
N TYR A 335 -2.42 2.79 4.84
CA TYR A 335 -3.27 2.19 3.81
C TYR A 335 -2.49 1.64 2.61
N ALA A 336 -1.23 2.05 2.43
CA ALA A 336 -0.40 1.64 1.30
C ALA A 336 0.48 0.41 1.62
N VAL A 337 0.20 -0.31 2.70
CA VAL A 337 0.94 -1.55 3.06
C VAL A 337 0.86 -2.57 1.92
N ALA A 338 -0.32 -2.76 1.31
CA ALA A 338 -0.50 -3.68 0.19
C ALA A 338 0.40 -3.33 -1.01
N LEU A 339 0.49 -2.04 -1.36
CA LEU A 339 1.39 -1.58 -2.44
C LEU A 339 2.86 -1.81 -2.12
N ARG A 340 3.32 -1.45 -0.91
CA ARG A 340 4.72 -1.66 -0.52
C ARG A 340 5.08 -3.14 -0.49
N ARG A 341 4.16 -3.98 0.01
CA ARG A 341 4.30 -5.43 0.02
C ARG A 341 4.40 -5.99 -1.41
N PHE A 342 3.46 -5.61 -2.28
CA PHE A 342 3.49 -5.97 -3.69
C PHE A 342 4.83 -5.61 -4.35
N LEU A 343 5.32 -4.38 -4.16
CA LEU A 343 6.61 -3.96 -4.69
C LEU A 343 7.76 -4.85 -4.18
N LEU A 344 7.85 -5.10 -2.88
CA LEU A 344 8.95 -5.88 -2.30
C LEU A 344 8.89 -7.38 -2.65
N GLU A 345 7.69 -7.93 -2.86
CA GLU A 345 7.49 -9.37 -3.11
C GLU A 345 7.52 -9.70 -4.62
N GLU A 346 6.99 -8.83 -5.48
CA GLU A 346 6.89 -9.08 -6.93
C GLU A 346 8.09 -8.50 -7.72
N THR A 347 8.89 -7.63 -7.09
CA THR A 347 10.01 -6.95 -7.75
C THR A 347 11.29 -6.97 -6.93
N GLU A 348 12.42 -6.86 -7.61
CA GLU A 348 13.67 -6.43 -6.99
C GLU A 348 13.67 -4.90 -6.94
N LEU A 349 13.37 -4.31 -5.78
CA LEU A 349 13.42 -2.86 -5.59
C LEU A 349 14.88 -2.40 -5.51
N ARG A 350 15.36 -1.71 -6.54
CA ARG A 350 16.78 -1.34 -6.64
C ARG A 350 17.10 -0.01 -5.99
N GLN A 351 16.27 1.00 -6.25
CA GLN A 351 16.54 2.36 -5.83
C GLN A 351 15.27 3.09 -5.39
N LEU A 352 15.40 3.89 -4.34
CA LEU A 352 14.48 4.97 -4.01
C LEU A 352 15.24 6.28 -3.89
N ILE A 353 14.74 7.32 -4.53
CA ILE A 353 15.33 8.66 -4.55
C ILE A 353 14.32 9.63 -3.96
N PHE A 354 14.62 10.14 -2.78
CA PHE A 354 13.78 11.11 -2.07
C PHE A 354 14.21 12.53 -2.37
N PHE A 355 13.24 13.42 -2.58
CA PHE A 355 13.46 14.84 -2.80
C PHE A 355 12.82 15.64 -1.67
N ASP A 356 13.57 16.56 -1.07
CA ASP A 356 13.04 17.44 -0.01
C ASP A 356 12.60 18.81 -0.55
N ASP A 357 13.14 19.21 -1.68
CA ASP A 357 12.77 20.45 -2.35
C ASP A 357 11.56 20.21 -3.25
N ASP A 358 10.81 21.28 -3.50
CA ASP A 358 9.63 21.22 -4.35
C ASP A 358 10.12 21.07 -5.80
N VAL A 359 10.24 19.82 -6.26
CA VAL A 359 10.67 19.48 -7.64
C VAL A 359 9.67 19.98 -8.68
N PHE A 360 8.40 20.06 -8.29
CA PHE A 360 7.30 20.59 -9.09
C PHE A 360 6.61 21.71 -8.31
N GLU A 361 5.89 22.59 -8.98
CA GLU A 361 5.10 23.67 -8.35
C GLU A 361 4.02 23.14 -7.38
N ALA A 362 3.66 21.85 -7.49
CA ALA A 362 2.74 21.19 -6.58
C ALA A 362 3.40 20.88 -5.22
N SER A 363 2.69 21.16 -4.13
CA SER A 363 3.15 20.95 -2.74
C SER A 363 3.05 19.49 -2.28
N VAL A 364 3.71 18.59 -3.02
CA VAL A 364 3.78 17.15 -2.73
C VAL A 364 5.24 16.70 -2.78
N ASN A 365 5.72 16.12 -1.68
CA ASN A 365 7.02 15.47 -1.66
C ASN A 365 7.01 14.27 -2.62
N ASN A 366 8.00 14.19 -3.51
CA ASN A 366 8.09 13.14 -4.51
C ASN A 366 9.16 12.12 -4.15
N VAL A 367 8.96 10.90 -4.61
CA VAL A 367 9.95 9.84 -4.61
C VAL A 367 10.02 9.25 -6.01
N VAL A 368 11.24 9.02 -6.49
CA VAL A 368 11.48 8.21 -7.68
C VAL A 368 11.91 6.83 -7.23
N PHE A 369 11.27 5.78 -7.72
CA PHE A 369 11.74 4.43 -7.46
C PHE A 369 12.04 3.69 -8.76
N ILE A 370 13.02 2.78 -8.69
CA ILE A 370 13.40 1.89 -9.78
C ILE A 370 13.33 0.46 -9.25
N ALA A 371 12.61 -0.40 -9.96
CA ALA A 371 12.47 -1.81 -9.60
C ALA A 371 12.53 -2.70 -10.85
N GLN A 372 13.06 -3.91 -10.72
CA GLN A 372 13.10 -4.90 -11.81
C GLN A 372 12.14 -6.05 -11.50
N ARG A 373 11.52 -6.62 -12.53
CA ARG A 373 10.75 -7.87 -12.39
C ARG A 373 11.67 -8.99 -11.92
N ASN A 374 11.13 -9.94 -11.15
CA ASN A 374 11.81 -11.02 -10.40
C ASN A 374 12.22 -10.63 -8.98
N GLY A 375 11.27 -10.71 -8.05
CA GLY A 375 11.50 -10.52 -6.63
C GLY A 375 12.69 -11.35 -6.10
N GLN A 376 13.72 -10.66 -5.64
CA GLN A 376 14.86 -11.23 -4.92
C GLN A 376 14.93 -10.57 -3.55
N LEU A 377 14.62 -11.32 -2.50
CA LEU A 377 14.59 -10.78 -1.14
C LEU A 377 15.99 -10.48 -0.59
N ASP A 378 17.02 -11.12 -1.10
CA ASP A 378 18.41 -10.92 -0.65
C ASP A 378 19.10 -9.72 -1.32
N SER A 379 18.42 -9.04 -2.26
CA SER A 379 18.95 -7.88 -2.96
C SER A 379 19.06 -6.65 -2.07
N GLN A 380 20.02 -5.77 -2.37
CA GLN A 380 20.21 -4.51 -1.66
C GLN A 380 19.37 -3.39 -2.29
N VAL A 381 18.55 -2.73 -1.48
CA VAL A 381 17.78 -1.55 -1.87
C VAL A 381 18.59 -0.30 -1.52
N LEU A 382 18.87 0.55 -2.51
CA LEU A 382 19.65 1.77 -2.35
C LEU A 382 18.73 2.97 -2.11
N PHE A 383 18.99 3.72 -1.04
CA PHE A 383 18.23 4.92 -0.69
C PHE A 383 19.08 6.17 -0.94
N TYR A 384 18.61 7.01 -1.85
CA TYR A 384 19.26 8.25 -2.26
C TYR A 384 18.46 9.48 -1.82
N ARG A 385 19.18 10.57 -1.64
CA ARG A 385 18.62 11.92 -1.59
C ARG A 385 18.99 12.65 -2.87
N GLY A 386 17.97 13.10 -3.61
CA GLY A 386 18.12 13.83 -4.85
C GLY A 386 18.03 15.33 -4.63
N LYS A 387 18.92 16.09 -5.27
CA LYS A 387 18.82 17.55 -5.37
C LYS A 387 18.91 17.96 -6.82
N ILE A 388 18.06 18.91 -7.21
CA ILE A 388 18.04 19.49 -8.55
C ILE A 388 18.54 20.93 -8.42
N ALA A 389 19.68 21.23 -9.04
CA ALA A 389 20.24 22.57 -9.11
C ALA A 389 20.74 22.80 -10.54
N GLU A 390 20.46 23.96 -11.12
CA GLU A 390 20.92 24.32 -12.48
C GLU A 390 20.55 23.27 -13.55
N GLN A 391 19.39 22.64 -13.43
CA GLN A 391 18.91 21.53 -14.28
C GLN A 391 19.72 20.22 -14.19
N GLU A 392 20.65 20.11 -13.24
CA GLU A 392 21.38 18.88 -12.96
C GLU A 392 20.83 18.15 -11.74
N LEU A 393 20.73 16.82 -11.85
CA LEU A 393 20.36 15.93 -10.75
C LEU A 393 21.61 15.41 -10.05
N SER A 394 21.77 15.77 -8.79
CA SER A 394 22.79 15.19 -7.90
C SER A 394 22.16 14.18 -6.94
N LEU A 395 22.81 13.02 -6.79
CA LEU A 395 22.34 11.94 -5.93
C LEU A 395 23.35 11.71 -4.80
N GLN A 396 22.86 11.71 -3.56
CA GLN A 396 23.64 11.33 -2.39
C GLN A 396 23.09 10.03 -1.81
N LEU A 397 23.88 8.96 -1.82
CA LEU A 397 23.54 7.70 -1.15
C LEU A 397 23.44 7.95 0.37
N LYS A 398 22.33 7.55 0.97
CA LYS A 398 22.10 7.67 2.42
C LYS A 398 22.34 6.35 3.14
N THR A 399 21.74 5.28 2.61
CA THR A 399 21.88 3.95 3.18
C THR A 399 21.54 2.89 2.13
N GLN A 400 21.88 1.65 2.45
CA GLN A 400 21.46 0.45 1.72
C GLN A 400 20.89 -0.55 2.72
N ILE A 401 19.80 -1.22 2.34
CA ILE A 401 19.08 -2.15 3.22
C ILE A 401 18.76 -3.41 2.40
N THR A 402 18.93 -4.58 3.00
CA THR A 402 18.51 -5.85 2.37
C THR A 402 16.99 -5.84 2.21
N GLN A 403 16.48 -6.18 1.03
CA GLN A 403 15.05 -6.13 0.74
C GLN A 403 14.22 -6.95 1.75
N SER A 404 14.73 -8.10 2.19
CA SER A 404 14.12 -8.93 3.25
C SER A 404 13.84 -8.17 4.55
N ASP A 405 14.73 -7.23 4.92
CA ASP A 405 14.62 -6.47 6.17
C ASP A 405 13.51 -5.40 6.07
N LEU A 406 13.11 -5.04 4.84
CA LEU A 406 11.97 -4.15 4.59
C LEU A 406 10.64 -4.90 4.66
N VAL A 407 10.61 -6.23 4.45
CA VAL A 407 9.40 -7.06 4.50
C VAL A 407 8.96 -7.32 5.94
N THR A 408 8.40 -6.27 6.53
CA THR A 408 7.87 -6.23 7.90
C THR A 408 6.34 -6.17 7.89
N GLU A 409 5.69 -6.08 9.06
CA GLU A 409 4.23 -5.91 9.13
C GLU A 409 3.75 -4.70 8.31
N MET A 410 4.49 -3.59 8.39
CA MET A 410 4.15 -2.33 7.73
C MET A 410 4.88 -2.08 6.40
N CYS A 411 5.86 -2.92 6.04
CA CYS A 411 6.69 -2.77 4.83
C CYS A 411 7.21 -1.35 4.58
N LEU A 412 7.65 -0.60 5.61
CA LEU A 412 8.00 0.81 5.44
C LEU A 412 9.26 1.00 4.60
N LEU A 413 9.21 1.95 3.66
CA LEU A 413 10.33 2.33 2.80
C LEU A 413 10.93 3.65 3.28
N ILE A 414 11.31 3.70 4.55
CA ILE A 414 11.91 4.87 5.20
C ILE A 414 13.36 4.51 5.55
N PRO A 415 14.36 5.17 4.94
CA PRO A 415 15.75 4.92 5.30
C PRO A 415 16.09 5.51 6.68
N ALA A 416 16.97 4.83 7.41
CA ALA A 416 17.69 5.46 8.51
C ALA A 416 18.64 6.56 7.99
N GLU A 417 18.99 7.51 8.84
CA GLU A 417 19.87 8.64 8.51
C GLU A 417 21.30 8.20 8.15
N SER A 418 21.74 7.05 8.65
CA SER A 418 23.07 6.47 8.37
C SER A 418 23.07 4.95 8.58
N SER A 419 24.13 4.29 8.12
CA SER A 419 24.38 2.87 8.41
C SER A 419 24.48 2.58 9.91
N GLY A 420 25.17 3.44 10.67
CA GLY A 420 25.26 3.32 12.14
C GLY A 420 23.89 3.46 12.80
N ALA A 421 23.03 4.36 12.29
CA ALA A 421 21.68 4.50 12.79
C ALA A 421 20.82 3.25 12.47
N ALA A 422 20.98 2.65 11.28
CA ALA A 422 20.28 1.42 10.90
C ALA A 422 20.64 0.25 11.84
N VAL A 423 21.94 0.02 12.09
CA VAL A 423 22.40 -1.03 13.01
C VAL A 423 21.83 -0.84 14.41
N LEU A 424 21.77 0.40 14.90
CA LEU A 424 21.21 0.70 16.21
C LEU A 424 19.68 0.49 16.24
N VAL A 425 18.95 0.86 15.18
CA VAL A 425 17.51 0.57 15.08
C VAL A 425 17.25 -0.94 15.17
N ASP A 426 18.03 -1.76 14.48
CA ASP A 426 17.89 -3.22 14.52
C ASP A 426 18.21 -3.77 15.92
N LYS A 427 19.25 -3.23 16.58
CA LYS A 427 19.56 -3.56 17.97
C LYS A 427 18.38 -3.23 18.88
N LEU A 428 17.76 -2.06 18.74
CA LEU A 428 16.62 -1.63 19.56
C LEU A 428 15.37 -2.51 19.34
N LEU A 429 15.19 -3.08 18.14
CA LEU A 429 14.08 -3.98 17.84
C LEU A 429 14.26 -5.40 18.39
N ARG A 430 15.50 -5.85 18.56
CA ARG A 430 15.81 -7.23 18.97
C ARG A 430 15.39 -7.49 20.43
N ASP A 431 14.78 -8.65 20.69
CA ASP A 431 14.45 -9.19 22.02
C ASP A 431 13.66 -8.25 22.95
N ARG A 432 12.87 -7.33 22.38
CA ARG A 432 12.07 -6.35 23.12
C ARG A 432 10.60 -6.39 22.71
N PRO A 433 9.66 -6.39 23.66
CA PRO A 433 8.25 -6.36 23.34
C PRO A 433 7.86 -5.00 22.72
N PRO A 434 7.00 -4.99 21.69
CA PRO A 434 6.44 -3.76 21.15
C PRO A 434 5.45 -3.12 22.14
N LEU A 435 5.29 -1.80 22.10
CA LEU A 435 4.40 -1.04 22.98
C LEU A 435 2.97 -1.59 22.98
N GLY A 436 2.48 -2.05 21.84
CA GLY A 436 1.15 -2.63 21.67
C GLY A 436 0.91 -3.93 22.46
N GLU A 437 1.97 -4.61 22.91
CA GLU A 437 1.86 -5.77 23.80
C GLU A 437 1.70 -5.35 25.26
N ILE A 438 2.37 -4.28 25.69
CA ILE A 438 2.39 -3.82 27.09
C ILE A 438 1.35 -2.75 27.41
N ALA A 439 0.87 -2.01 26.41
CA ALA A 439 -0.07 -0.92 26.55
C ALA A 439 -1.10 -0.94 25.42
N SER A 440 -2.32 -0.51 25.73
CA SER A 440 -3.30 -0.19 24.69
C SER A 440 -2.95 1.17 24.09
N VAL A 441 -3.00 1.28 22.76
CA VAL A 441 -2.82 2.54 22.02
C VAL A 441 -4.08 2.81 21.24
N ASN A 442 -4.77 3.89 21.56
CA ASN A 442 -6.08 4.22 21.02
C ASN A 442 -6.08 5.62 20.43
N PHE A 443 -6.62 5.79 19.23
CA PHE A 443 -6.82 7.13 18.67
C PHE A 443 -8.01 7.81 19.36
N GLY A 444 -7.88 9.09 19.71
CA GLY A 444 -8.94 9.82 20.39
C GLY A 444 -10.26 9.85 19.60
N MET A 445 -11.33 10.13 20.32
CA MET A 445 -12.70 10.07 19.83
C MET A 445 -12.95 11.06 18.69
N GLN A 446 -13.46 10.56 17.56
CA GLN A 446 -13.87 11.40 16.44
C GLN A 446 -15.39 11.59 16.46
N LEU A 447 -15.77 12.84 16.72
CA LEU A 447 -17.14 13.33 16.69
C LEU A 447 -17.61 13.63 15.27
N ARG A 448 -18.90 13.98 15.15
CA ARG A 448 -19.49 14.50 13.91
C ARG A 448 -18.80 15.78 13.46
N ASP A 449 -19.11 16.16 12.23
CA ASP A 449 -18.61 17.38 11.61
C ASP A 449 -18.97 18.60 12.50
N ARG A 450 -17.94 19.26 13.02
CA ARG A 450 -18.09 20.38 13.96
C ARG A 450 -18.75 21.59 13.32
N SER A 451 -18.68 21.74 11.99
CA SER A 451 -19.38 22.82 11.30
C SER A 451 -20.89 22.65 11.34
N LYS A 452 -21.37 21.40 11.34
CA LYS A 452 -22.79 21.03 11.39
C LYS A 452 -23.28 20.84 12.82
N PHE A 453 -22.40 20.42 13.72
CA PHE A 453 -22.71 20.16 15.13
C PHE A 453 -21.74 20.92 16.06
N PRO A 454 -21.82 22.27 16.10
CA PRO A 454 -20.89 23.08 16.89
C PRO A 454 -21.00 22.79 18.40
N ASN A 455 -22.18 22.40 18.87
CA ASN A 455 -22.41 22.05 20.28
C ASN A 455 -21.79 20.71 20.69
N ASP A 456 -21.25 19.90 19.77
CA ASP A 456 -20.57 18.66 20.13
C ASP A 456 -19.23 18.92 20.84
N VAL A 457 -18.63 20.12 20.67
CA VAL A 457 -17.42 20.55 21.38
C VAL A 457 -17.54 22.02 21.76
N ILE A 458 -17.65 22.30 23.07
CA ILE A 458 -17.84 23.65 23.60
C ILE A 458 -16.67 24.02 24.53
N LYS A 459 -16.29 25.29 24.54
CA LYS A 459 -15.20 25.82 25.37
C LYS A 459 -15.79 26.74 26.44
N ASP A 460 -15.34 26.57 27.69
CA ASP A 460 -15.76 27.35 28.85
C ASP A 460 -17.30 27.50 28.99
N PRO A 461 -18.08 26.40 28.90
CA PRO A 461 -19.54 26.49 28.87
C PRO A 461 -20.12 26.83 30.25
N ARG A 462 -21.25 27.52 30.26
CA ARG A 462 -22.10 27.63 31.45
C ARG A 462 -22.80 26.30 31.72
N LYS A 463 -23.17 26.04 32.97
CA LYS A 463 -23.84 24.79 33.37
C LYS A 463 -25.13 24.50 32.56
N SER A 464 -25.86 25.53 32.14
CA SER A 464 -27.07 25.42 31.31
C SER A 464 -26.80 24.95 29.88
N GLU A 465 -25.56 25.10 29.38
CA GLU A 465 -25.15 24.72 28.02
C GLU A 465 -24.68 23.26 27.96
N LEU A 466 -24.46 22.64 29.12
CA LEU A 466 -24.03 21.25 29.24
C LEU A 466 -25.24 20.30 29.30
N SER A 467 -25.30 19.38 28.35
CA SER A 467 -26.17 18.21 28.47
C SER A 467 -25.58 17.15 29.40
N LYS A 468 -26.39 16.17 29.82
CA LYS A 468 -25.94 15.01 30.61
C LYS A 468 -24.86 14.15 29.93
N TYR A 469 -24.59 14.34 28.64
CA TYR A 469 -23.58 13.61 27.87
C TYR A 469 -22.28 14.40 27.66
N HIS A 470 -22.24 15.68 28.03
CA HIS A 470 -21.00 16.45 27.94
C HIS A 470 -20.00 16.03 29.00
N ARG A 471 -18.74 15.86 28.60
CA ARG A 471 -17.62 15.47 29.47
C ARG A 471 -16.43 16.41 29.24
N PRO A 472 -15.65 16.77 30.27
CA PRO A 472 -14.41 17.49 30.07
C PRO A 472 -13.50 16.70 29.14
N CYS A 473 -12.80 17.38 28.24
CA CYS A 473 -12.02 16.73 27.19
C CYS A 473 -10.73 17.46 26.84
N TYR A 474 -9.77 16.69 26.34
CA TYR A 474 -8.50 17.15 25.81
C TYR A 474 -8.44 17.03 24.28
N THR A 475 -7.62 17.88 23.69
CA THR A 475 -7.15 17.88 22.31
C THR A 475 -5.63 17.79 22.29
N GLY A 476 -5.04 17.61 21.11
CA GLY A 476 -3.59 17.65 20.94
C GLY A 476 -2.95 18.99 21.39
N LYS A 477 -3.70 20.10 21.43
CA LYS A 477 -3.17 21.39 21.89
C LYS A 477 -2.91 21.43 23.39
N ASP A 478 -3.52 20.53 24.13
CA ASP A 478 -3.54 20.51 25.60
C ASP A 478 -2.41 19.63 26.15
N ILE A 479 -1.70 18.92 25.26
CA ILE A 479 -0.62 18.00 25.60
C ILE A 479 0.73 18.71 25.44
N ARG A 480 1.58 18.58 26.46
CA ARG A 480 2.98 19.01 26.50
C ARG A 480 3.84 17.84 26.97
N ARG A 481 5.14 17.91 26.73
CA ARG A 481 6.09 16.91 27.25
C ARG A 481 5.99 16.86 28.78
N TYR A 482 5.67 15.68 29.30
CA TYR A 482 5.35 15.33 30.69
C TYR A 482 4.04 15.85 31.30
N MET A 483 3.30 16.77 30.66
CA MET A 483 2.11 17.39 31.25
C MET A 483 0.91 17.48 30.30
N VAL A 484 -0.30 17.42 30.84
CA VAL A 484 -1.54 17.73 30.13
C VAL A 484 -2.28 18.83 30.89
N GLU A 485 -2.62 19.92 30.21
CA GLU A 485 -3.26 21.10 30.79
C GLU A 485 -4.71 21.21 30.30
N PHE A 486 -5.66 21.30 31.22
CA PHE A 486 -7.07 21.42 30.83
C PHE A 486 -7.41 22.85 30.44
N ASP A 487 -7.93 23.03 29.22
CA ASP A 487 -8.23 24.35 28.67
C ASP A 487 -9.71 24.73 28.67
N GLY A 488 -10.53 24.04 29.49
CA GLY A 488 -11.95 24.35 29.66
C GLY A 488 -12.90 23.71 28.65
N ARG A 489 -12.42 22.81 27.78
CA ARG A 489 -13.26 22.19 26.74
C ARG A 489 -14.09 21.01 27.24
N TYR A 490 -15.32 20.92 26.73
CA TYR A 490 -16.22 19.79 26.93
C TYR A 490 -16.62 19.19 25.58
N CYS A 491 -16.70 17.86 25.51
CA CYS A 491 -17.18 17.14 24.35
C CYS A 491 -18.46 16.37 24.63
N TYR A 492 -19.32 16.26 23.62
CA TYR A 492 -20.53 15.46 23.66
C TYR A 492 -20.20 13.96 23.48
N PHE A 493 -20.09 13.24 24.61
CA PHE A 493 -19.73 11.82 24.64
C PHE A 493 -21.00 10.95 24.59
N ASN A 494 -21.56 10.79 23.40
CA ASN A 494 -22.68 9.89 23.13
C ASN A 494 -22.51 9.19 21.77
N ARG A 495 -22.88 7.90 21.69
CA ARG A 495 -22.74 7.04 20.49
C ARG A 495 -23.38 7.61 19.23
N GLU A 496 -24.44 8.42 19.34
CA GLU A 496 -25.03 9.09 18.17
C GLU A 496 -24.09 10.10 17.48
N ALA A 497 -23.05 10.57 18.17
CA ALA A 497 -22.03 11.46 17.63
C ALA A 497 -20.80 10.69 17.09
N GLN A 498 -20.81 9.36 17.10
CA GLN A 498 -19.69 8.53 16.67
C GLN A 498 -19.46 8.59 15.16
N ARG A 499 -18.25 9.04 14.77
CA ARG A 499 -17.73 8.94 13.40
C ARG A 499 -16.51 8.05 13.26
N GLY A 500 -15.68 7.98 14.31
CA GLY A 500 -14.45 7.19 14.31
C GLY A 500 -13.69 7.33 15.62
N GLY A 501 -12.45 6.82 15.66
CA GLY A 501 -11.62 6.82 16.86
C GLY A 501 -12.13 5.87 17.94
N CYS A 502 -11.52 5.94 19.13
CA CYS A 502 -11.92 5.16 20.29
C CYS A 502 -13.12 5.82 20.99
N TRP A 503 -14.09 4.98 21.37
CA TRP A 503 -15.30 5.36 22.10
C TRP A 503 -15.48 4.49 23.36
N ASP A 504 -14.43 3.78 23.75
CA ASP A 504 -14.41 2.98 24.97
C ASP A 504 -14.29 3.90 26.19
N GLU A 505 -15.36 4.00 26.96
CA GLU A 505 -15.41 4.83 28.16
C GLU A 505 -14.38 4.41 29.21
N TYR A 506 -14.00 3.13 29.28
CA TYR A 506 -12.97 2.68 30.22
C TYR A 506 -11.60 3.27 29.85
N ILE A 507 -11.24 3.26 28.57
CA ILE A 507 -10.01 3.88 28.07
C ILE A 507 -10.01 5.39 28.30
N HIS A 508 -11.13 6.06 28.06
CA HIS A 508 -11.24 7.49 28.29
C HIS A 508 -11.22 7.87 29.77
N LYS A 509 -11.82 7.08 30.66
CA LYS A 509 -11.86 7.38 32.11
C LYS A 509 -10.63 6.87 32.87
N ALA A 510 -9.75 6.11 32.22
CA ALA A 510 -8.52 5.65 32.84
C ALA A 510 -7.72 6.83 33.41
N LYS A 511 -7.36 6.73 34.69
CA LYS A 511 -6.45 7.68 35.35
C LYS A 511 -5.02 7.27 35.06
N ASN A 512 -4.11 8.24 35.09
CA ASN A 512 -2.68 8.06 34.80
C ASN A 512 -2.44 7.49 33.40
N LYS A 513 -3.26 7.91 32.42
CA LYS A 513 -3.06 7.55 31.01
C LYS A 513 -2.12 8.54 30.35
N ILE A 514 -1.28 8.05 29.44
CA ILE A 514 -0.34 8.90 28.71
C ILE A 514 -1.00 9.36 27.41
N LEU A 515 -0.93 10.66 27.13
CA LEU A 515 -1.47 11.24 25.92
C LEU A 515 -0.34 11.70 25.00
N VAL A 516 -0.42 11.34 23.73
CA VAL A 516 0.55 11.74 22.69
C VAL A 516 -0.18 12.49 21.59
N ARG A 517 0.36 13.61 21.13
CA ARG A 517 -0.26 14.41 20.05
C ARG A 517 -0.24 13.65 18.74
N GLN A 518 -1.25 13.88 17.88
CA GLN A 518 -1.19 13.38 16.51
C GLN A 518 -0.22 14.20 15.65
N ILE A 519 -0.22 15.52 15.81
CA ILE A 519 0.66 16.42 15.05
C ILE A 519 1.96 16.61 15.83
N GLY A 520 3.07 16.20 15.23
CA GLY A 520 4.42 16.22 15.78
C GLY A 520 5.36 15.36 14.95
N ALA A 521 6.64 15.74 14.85
CA ALA A 521 7.66 15.00 14.12
C ALA A 521 8.00 13.65 14.80
N TYR A 522 7.87 13.60 16.12
CA TYR A 522 8.09 12.43 16.97
C TYR A 522 7.15 12.51 18.19
N PRO A 523 6.83 11.37 18.83
CA PRO A 523 5.94 11.34 19.97
C PRO A 523 6.55 12.05 21.19
N GLU A 524 5.75 12.93 21.78
CA GLU A 524 5.98 13.47 23.11
C GLU A 524 4.71 13.26 23.94
N GLY A 525 4.88 12.65 25.11
CA GLY A 525 3.80 12.24 25.99
C GLY A 525 3.59 13.21 27.14
N GLY A 526 2.33 13.44 27.52
CA GLY A 526 1.93 14.05 28.79
C GLY A 526 1.07 13.09 29.62
N LEU A 527 1.10 13.23 30.94
CA LEU A 527 0.29 12.41 31.85
C LEU A 527 -1.07 13.05 32.14
N ASP A 528 -2.16 12.32 31.89
CA ASP A 528 -3.50 12.67 32.36
C ASP A 528 -3.83 11.93 33.65
N THR A 529 -3.92 12.67 34.76
CA THR A 529 -4.32 12.17 36.09
C THR A 529 -5.83 12.25 36.34
N ASN A 530 -6.57 13.00 35.51
CA ASN A 530 -7.98 13.32 35.72
C ASN A 530 -8.92 12.31 35.04
N GLY A 531 -8.48 11.65 33.96
CA GLY A 531 -9.31 10.70 33.23
C GLY A 531 -10.33 11.38 32.33
N TYR A 532 -9.98 12.52 31.73
CA TYR A 532 -10.88 13.25 30.83
C TYR A 532 -10.97 12.59 29.45
N ALA A 533 -12.05 12.87 28.73
CA ALA A 533 -12.22 12.40 27.36
C ALA A 533 -11.12 12.99 26.45
N VAL A 534 -10.83 12.34 25.31
CA VAL A 534 -9.74 12.77 24.42
C VAL A 534 -10.25 12.75 22.99
N LEU A 535 -10.11 13.85 22.28
CA LEU A 535 -10.57 13.99 20.90
C LEU A 535 -9.52 13.50 19.90
N ASN A 536 -9.94 13.33 18.64
CA ASN A 536 -9.18 12.80 17.48
C ASN A 536 -7.98 13.64 16.99
N THR A 537 -7.28 14.31 17.90
CA THR A 537 -6.03 15.04 17.66
C THR A 537 -4.89 14.52 18.55
N ALA A 538 -5.13 13.43 19.27
CA ALA A 538 -4.21 12.77 20.16
C ALA A 538 -4.47 11.26 20.22
N PHE A 539 -3.47 10.53 20.71
CA PHE A 539 -3.52 9.11 21.05
C PHE A 539 -3.54 8.95 22.57
N ILE A 540 -4.24 7.91 23.03
CA ILE A 540 -4.40 7.52 24.42
C ILE A 540 -3.61 6.22 24.62
N ILE A 541 -2.64 6.24 25.52
CA ILE A 541 -1.82 5.09 25.87
C ILE A 541 -2.14 4.69 27.31
N VAL A 542 -2.65 3.48 27.49
CA VAL A 542 -3.01 2.93 28.81
C VAL A 542 -2.22 1.62 29.03
N PRO A 543 -1.27 1.58 29.99
CA PRO A 543 -0.55 0.35 30.33
C PRO A 543 -1.50 -0.80 30.71
N ARG A 544 -1.21 -2.01 30.26
CA ARG A 544 -2.04 -3.20 30.54
C ARG A 544 -1.74 -3.73 31.95
N ASN A 545 -2.80 -4.15 32.63
CA ASN A 545 -2.75 -5.01 33.83
C ASN A 545 -1.94 -4.50 35.03
N GLY A 546 -1.71 -3.18 35.16
CA GLY A 546 -0.97 -2.61 36.30
C GLY A 546 0.47 -3.10 36.45
N LYS A 547 1.00 -3.81 35.45
CA LYS A 547 2.35 -4.38 35.47
C LYS A 547 3.43 -3.34 35.20
N THR A 548 3.10 -2.31 34.41
CA THR A 548 4.02 -1.24 34.03
C THR A 548 3.57 0.07 34.63
N ASP A 549 4.46 0.73 35.36
CA ASP A 549 4.19 2.06 35.94
C ASP A 549 4.05 3.10 34.80
N PRO A 550 2.93 3.86 34.73
CA PRO A 550 2.75 4.88 33.70
C PRO A 550 3.85 5.94 33.66
N LEU A 551 4.48 6.26 34.79
CA LEU A 551 5.57 7.23 34.86
C LEU A 551 6.87 6.68 34.29
N TRP A 552 7.14 5.39 34.53
CA TRP A 552 8.27 4.70 33.91
C TRP A 552 8.14 4.71 32.38
N LEU A 553 6.96 4.34 31.88
CA LEU A 553 6.68 4.34 30.45
C LEU A 553 6.73 5.76 29.87
N LEU A 554 6.23 6.77 30.58
CA LEU A 554 6.30 8.17 30.16
C LEU A 554 7.75 8.65 30.03
N GLY A 555 8.65 8.24 30.93
CA GLY A 555 10.08 8.54 30.84
C GLY A 555 10.71 7.98 29.56
N ILE A 556 10.42 6.71 29.24
CA ILE A 556 10.88 6.09 27.99
C ILE A 556 10.30 6.80 26.77
N LEU A 557 9.00 7.10 26.78
CA LEU A 557 8.31 7.75 25.67
C LEU A 557 8.81 9.18 25.38
N ASN A 558 9.39 9.85 26.38
CA ASN A 558 9.93 11.19 26.23
C ASN A 558 11.46 11.23 26.07
N SER A 559 12.12 10.08 25.99
CA SER A 559 13.58 9.96 25.91
C SER A 559 14.16 10.29 24.54
N SER A 560 15.42 10.70 24.51
CA SER A 560 16.21 10.87 23.29
C SER A 560 16.39 9.55 22.53
N CYS A 561 16.47 8.42 23.24
CA CYS A 561 16.51 7.09 22.60
C CYS A 561 15.27 6.82 21.76
N LEU A 562 14.06 7.07 22.30
CA LEU A 562 12.84 6.87 21.52
C LEU A 562 12.73 7.87 20.36
N ARG A 563 13.12 9.13 20.59
CA ARG A 563 13.16 10.14 19.53
C ARG A 563 14.05 9.67 18.37
N PHE A 564 15.25 9.18 18.66
CA PHE A 564 16.16 8.59 17.69
C PHE A 564 15.50 7.46 16.89
N PHE A 565 14.91 6.49 17.60
CA PHE A 565 14.24 5.35 16.97
C PHE A 565 13.11 5.81 16.05
N TRP A 566 12.27 6.73 16.50
CA TRP A 566 11.16 7.26 15.70
C TRP A 566 11.64 7.95 14.42
N LEU A 567 12.65 8.81 14.52
CA LEU A 567 13.20 9.56 13.39
C LEU A 567 13.91 8.67 12.36
N ASN A 568 14.35 7.47 12.75
CA ASN A 568 15.03 6.53 11.85
C ASN A 568 14.13 5.38 11.37
N ARG A 569 12.91 5.25 11.91
CA ARG A 569 12.00 4.14 11.55
C ARG A 569 10.62 4.58 11.06
N PHE A 570 10.07 5.65 11.62
CA PHE A 570 8.67 6.06 11.45
C PHE A 570 8.49 7.53 11.05
N ARG A 571 9.59 8.20 10.69
CA ARG A 571 9.60 9.62 10.37
C ARG A 571 8.60 9.97 9.27
N ASP A 572 8.12 11.19 9.36
CA ASP A 572 7.19 11.79 8.43
C ASP A 572 7.79 13.09 7.90
N ASP A 573 8.26 13.04 6.65
CA ASP A 573 9.03 14.12 6.00
C ASP A 573 8.20 15.29 5.49
N ARG A 574 6.93 15.38 5.89
CA ARG A 574 6.10 16.52 5.54
C ARG A 574 6.65 17.80 6.18
N LYS A 575 6.91 18.81 5.35
CA LYS A 575 7.34 20.15 5.80
C LYS A 575 6.34 20.76 6.78
N THR A 576 5.03 20.59 6.53
CA THR A 576 3.97 21.14 7.36
C THR A 576 3.17 20.03 8.05
N PHE A 577 3.02 20.17 9.37
CA PHE A 577 2.26 19.26 10.23
C PHE A 577 2.57 17.76 10.05
N PRO A 578 3.82 17.31 10.34
CA PRO A 578 4.13 15.88 10.48
C PRO A 578 3.13 15.19 11.39
N LYS A 579 2.77 13.92 11.09
CA LYS A 579 1.81 13.18 11.90
C LYS A 579 2.37 11.86 12.42
N ILE A 580 2.17 11.68 13.71
CA ILE A 580 2.31 10.42 14.42
C ILE A 580 1.14 9.50 14.04
N LYS A 581 1.45 8.23 13.76
CA LYS A 581 0.46 7.20 13.44
C LYS A 581 0.34 6.21 14.60
N GLY A 582 -0.90 5.87 14.96
CA GLY A 582 -1.17 4.97 16.10
C GLY A 582 -0.60 3.56 15.91
N GLU A 583 -0.63 3.03 14.69
CA GLU A 583 -0.01 1.73 14.39
C GLU A 583 1.51 1.76 14.62
N TYR A 584 2.18 2.90 14.43
CA TYR A 584 3.62 3.01 14.66
C TYR A 584 3.95 3.15 16.14
N LEU A 585 3.11 3.85 16.90
CA LEU A 585 3.22 3.88 18.36
C LEU A 585 3.19 2.44 18.92
N LYS A 586 2.30 1.57 18.43
CA LYS A 586 2.22 0.17 18.87
C LYS A 586 3.51 -0.61 18.61
N LEU A 587 4.28 -0.25 17.58
CA LEU A 587 5.50 -0.96 17.17
C LEU A 587 6.77 -0.43 17.85
N ILE A 588 6.66 0.57 18.74
CA ILE A 588 7.81 1.06 19.51
C ILE A 588 8.36 -0.09 20.37
N PRO A 589 9.65 -0.45 20.26
CA PRO A 589 10.24 -1.44 21.14
C PRO A 589 10.37 -0.84 22.54
N ILE A 590 9.99 -1.59 23.57
CA ILE A 590 10.08 -1.14 24.97
C ILE A 590 11.14 -2.00 25.67
N PRO A 591 12.08 -1.42 26.42
CA PRO A 591 13.11 -2.18 27.10
C PRO A 591 12.47 -3.13 28.11
N ASN A 592 13.09 -4.30 28.29
CA ASN A 592 12.69 -5.21 29.34
C ASN A 592 12.93 -4.56 30.71
N GLU A 593 12.10 -4.87 31.70
CA GLU A 593 12.30 -4.40 33.08
C GLU A 593 13.43 -5.20 33.76
N ILE A 594 14.68 -4.92 33.38
CA ILE A 594 15.86 -5.70 33.78
C ILE A 594 16.29 -5.40 35.22
N ASP A 595 16.15 -4.15 35.69
CA ASP A 595 16.58 -3.72 37.03
C ASP A 595 15.51 -2.89 37.77
N LYS A 596 15.03 -3.42 38.89
CA LYS A 596 14.04 -2.74 39.75
C LYS A 596 14.55 -1.41 40.31
N ALA A 597 15.84 -1.30 40.63
CA ALA A 597 16.43 -0.09 41.19
C ALA A 597 16.49 1.03 40.13
N LEU A 598 16.94 0.70 38.90
CA LEU A 598 16.93 1.66 37.78
C LEU A 598 15.50 2.10 37.45
N ASN A 599 14.55 1.16 37.38
CA ASN A 599 13.14 1.45 37.12
C ASN A 599 12.54 2.38 38.18
N HIS A 600 12.82 2.12 39.46
CA HIS A 600 12.37 2.96 40.56
C HIS A 600 12.96 4.37 40.47
N LYS A 601 14.27 4.49 40.19
CA LYS A 601 14.94 5.78 40.02
C LYS A 601 14.34 6.57 38.85
N LEU A 602 14.08 5.93 37.72
CA LEU A 602 13.44 6.56 36.57
C LEU A 602 12.05 7.11 36.93
N VAL A 603 11.23 6.33 37.64
CA VAL A 603 9.91 6.79 38.14
C VAL A 603 10.06 8.02 39.04
N GLN A 604 11.04 8.05 39.94
CA GLN A 604 11.28 9.20 40.82
C GLN A 604 11.66 10.47 40.05
N LEU A 605 12.58 10.35 39.08
CA LEU A 605 12.98 11.48 38.23
C LEU A 605 11.81 12.02 37.40
N VAL A 606 10.98 11.12 36.82
CA VAL A 606 9.80 11.54 36.07
C VAL A 606 8.78 12.24 36.98
N ARG A 607 8.60 11.80 38.24
CA ARG A 607 7.76 12.52 39.21
C ARG A 607 8.29 13.93 39.47
N GLN A 608 9.59 14.08 39.69
CA GLN A 608 10.24 15.38 39.89
C GLN A 608 10.06 16.28 38.67
N MET A 609 10.23 15.73 37.46
CA MET A 609 10.02 16.44 36.20
C MET A 609 8.59 16.96 36.08
N ILE A 610 7.59 16.13 36.36
CA ILE A 610 6.18 16.54 36.30
C ILE A 610 5.89 17.68 37.30
N THR A 611 6.41 17.56 38.53
CA THR A 611 6.25 18.61 39.55
C THR A 611 6.91 19.92 39.10
N ALA A 612 8.18 19.87 38.67
CA ALA A 612 8.92 21.04 38.22
C ALA A 612 8.24 21.71 37.01
N LYS A 613 7.71 20.93 36.05
CA LYS A 613 6.96 21.47 34.92
C LYS A 613 5.69 22.19 35.35
N LYS A 614 4.95 21.65 36.33
CA LYS A 614 3.72 22.29 36.86
C LYS A 614 4.04 23.60 37.56
N GLU A 615 5.08 23.63 38.38
CA GLU A 615 5.57 24.85 39.04
C GLU A 615 6.04 25.88 38.00
N TRP A 616 6.72 25.42 36.95
CA TRP A 616 7.20 26.28 35.86
C TRP A 616 6.05 26.92 35.08
N ALA A 617 4.96 26.18 34.85
CA ALA A 617 3.77 26.69 34.18
C ALA A 617 2.93 27.64 35.06
N ALA A 618 2.98 27.46 36.39
CA ALA A 618 2.18 28.24 37.34
C ALA A 618 2.87 29.53 37.80
N THR A 619 4.20 29.60 37.80
CA THR A 619 4.92 30.79 38.23
C THR A 619 4.95 31.86 37.14
N GLU A 620 4.84 33.13 37.52
CA GLU A 620 5.04 34.28 36.63
C GLU A 620 6.45 34.88 36.78
N ASP A 621 7.20 34.49 37.81
CA ASP A 621 8.54 34.98 38.08
C ASP A 621 9.56 34.42 37.07
N ASP A 622 10.23 35.32 36.34
CA ASP A 622 11.18 34.97 35.29
C ASP A 622 12.43 34.24 35.81
N TYR A 623 12.90 34.58 37.01
CA TYR A 623 14.04 33.90 37.63
C TYR A 623 13.68 32.47 37.99
N GLU A 624 12.52 32.25 38.61
CA GLU A 624 12.01 30.92 38.94
C GLU A 624 11.72 30.09 37.69
N LYS A 625 11.15 30.69 36.63
CA LYS A 625 11.01 30.02 35.33
C LYS A 625 12.35 29.56 34.77
N ARG A 626 13.39 30.41 34.84
CA ARG A 626 14.72 30.05 34.36
C ARG A 626 15.34 28.94 35.20
N ARG A 627 15.26 29.03 36.53
CA ARG A 627 15.76 28.03 37.48
C ARG A 627 15.11 26.66 37.27
N LEU A 628 13.78 26.61 37.21
CA LEU A 628 13.01 25.39 36.94
C LEU A 628 13.26 24.85 35.52
N GLY A 629 13.49 25.73 34.54
CA GLY A 629 13.87 25.35 33.18
C GLY A 629 15.21 24.61 33.13
N LEU A 630 16.23 25.13 33.82
CA LEU A 630 17.54 24.47 33.97
C LEU A 630 17.41 23.15 34.72
N PHE A 631 16.66 23.13 35.83
CA PHE A 631 16.42 21.91 36.59
C PHE A 631 15.71 20.82 35.76
N CYS A 632 14.73 21.20 34.92
CA CYS A 632 14.12 20.26 33.98
C CYS A 632 15.14 19.72 32.96
N ALA A 633 16.05 20.55 32.45
CA ALA A 633 17.08 20.11 31.51
C ALA A 633 18.06 19.12 32.16
N ASP A 634 18.37 19.30 33.45
CA ASP A 634 19.20 18.37 34.22
C ASP A 634 18.49 17.02 34.42
N LEU A 635 17.22 17.06 34.85
CA LEU A 635 16.39 15.87 34.98
C LEU A 635 16.25 15.11 33.65
N ASP A 636 16.10 15.81 32.52
CA ASP A 636 16.05 15.17 31.21
C ASP A 636 17.34 14.41 30.90
N ARG A 637 18.51 15.01 31.17
CA ARG A 637 19.81 14.35 30.97
C ARG A 637 19.96 13.11 31.86
N GLU A 638 19.51 13.18 33.11
CA GLU A 638 19.51 12.02 34.01
C GLU A 638 18.55 10.91 33.55
N ILE A 639 17.35 11.29 33.09
CA ILE A 639 16.36 10.36 32.53
C ILE A 639 16.94 9.65 31.30
N ASP A 640 17.52 10.40 30.35
CA ASP A 640 18.12 9.84 29.14
C ASP A 640 19.28 8.89 29.49
N SER A 641 20.14 9.26 30.44
CA SER A 641 21.23 8.39 30.92
C SER A 641 20.71 7.06 31.49
N LEU A 642 19.60 7.06 32.24
CA LEU A 642 18.98 5.82 32.72
C LEU A 642 18.35 5.02 31.59
N VAL A 643 17.68 5.68 30.64
CA VAL A 643 17.06 5.01 29.50
C VAL A 643 18.11 4.34 28.61
N TYR A 644 19.26 4.98 28.37
CA TYR A 644 20.39 4.37 27.65
C TYR A 644 20.87 3.08 28.31
N LYS A 645 20.94 3.04 29.65
CA LYS A 645 21.25 1.82 30.40
C LYS A 645 20.18 0.75 30.25
N LEU A 646 18.90 1.11 30.26
CA LEU A 646 17.79 0.17 30.05
C LEU A 646 17.80 -0.45 28.65
N TYR A 647 18.29 0.27 27.64
CA TYR A 647 18.50 -0.24 26.29
C TYR A 647 19.87 -0.89 26.07
N GLU A 648 20.73 -0.91 27.08
CA GLU A 648 22.09 -1.46 27.03
C GLU A 648 22.93 -0.82 25.92
N LEU A 649 22.88 0.51 25.83
CA LEU A 649 23.63 1.27 24.83
C LEU A 649 25.09 1.50 25.27
N THR A 650 25.99 1.36 24.32
CA THR A 650 27.42 1.71 24.42
C THR A 650 27.62 3.21 24.19
N ASP A 651 28.79 3.74 24.55
CA ASP A 651 29.11 5.17 24.37
C ASP A 651 29.02 5.62 22.90
N ASP A 652 29.45 4.79 21.95
CA ASP A 652 29.36 5.07 20.51
C ASP A 652 27.90 5.10 20.00
N GLU A 653 27.06 4.20 20.52
CA GLU A 653 25.64 4.18 20.21
C GLU A 653 24.91 5.39 20.82
N ILE A 654 25.28 5.79 22.04
CA ILE A 654 24.78 7.00 22.68
C ILE A 654 25.16 8.23 21.84
N ALA A 655 26.41 8.32 21.38
CA ALA A 655 26.85 9.40 20.49
C ALA A 655 26.03 9.43 19.19
N THR A 656 25.68 8.26 18.64
CA THR A 656 24.82 8.13 17.45
C THR A 656 23.40 8.64 17.73
N VAL A 657 22.81 8.30 18.87
CA VAL A 657 21.50 8.82 19.31
C VAL A 657 21.53 10.34 19.40
N GLU A 658 22.49 10.89 20.15
CA GLU A 658 22.60 12.34 20.38
C GLU A 658 22.83 13.13 19.08
N ALA A 659 23.67 12.62 18.17
CA ALA A 659 23.92 13.26 16.88
C ALA A 659 22.67 13.35 15.98
N ASN A 660 21.77 12.37 16.09
CA ASN A 660 20.51 12.32 15.34
C ASN A 660 19.42 13.18 15.99
N THR A 661 19.36 13.24 17.32
CA THR A 661 18.32 14.00 18.03
C THR A 661 18.61 15.49 18.11
N GLN A 662 19.88 15.91 18.08
CA GLN A 662 20.27 17.32 18.07
C GLN A 662 19.96 18.02 16.75
N LYS A 663 20.08 17.35 15.60
CA LYS A 663 19.70 17.89 14.28
C LYS A 663 18.21 18.17 14.12
N ALA A 664 17.38 17.59 15.00
CA ALA A 664 15.92 17.72 15.01
C ALA A 664 15.40 18.71 16.06
N LYS A 665 16.28 19.35 16.84
CA LYS A 665 15.98 20.54 17.66
C LYS A 665 16.22 21.78 16.82
#